data_AF-A0A967A9Y7-F1
#
_entry.id   AF-A0A967A9Y7-F1
#
_cell.length_a   1.000
_cell.length_b   1.000
_cell.length_c   1.000
_cell.angle_alpha   90.00
_cell.angle_beta   90.00
_cell.angle_gamma   90.00
#
_symmetry.space_group_name_H-M   'P 1'
#
loop_
_entity.id
_entity.type
_entity.pdbx_description
1 polymer ?
#
loop_
_entity_poly.entity_id
_entity_poly.type
_entity_poly.pdbx_seq_one_letter_code
_entity_poly.pdbx_strand_id
1 'polypeptide(L)'
;MYDHSESDLLRLLADRAGIVADYYDIAGTQHVTTDDTRRAILSAMQFRVGTREELVEELTAWDNRPWSQGCEPVHVIRAGREAGTWSLHVPCEDRDEAALCVQWSLITEDGSTQCERTEGPGLRIEESRLIQGRRFVRVTVAFPSDLPLGYYSGNTQAKGSGTSNTAQFRLIVAPDRCYVPPPLEQGARWWGLALQLYSLRSNRNWGVGDFGDLATVVEWAGRQLGTAVIGLNPFHALKNTQPYHISPYSPSSRLFLNDLYIDLEQVAEYHTAPEVKTCLADPSFQARREAARRDPLVAYDLVGAIKREVLELCYRAFLREHFEGDEPELKPMTERGRDFHRFTEREGDSLADYALFQTLEESRQVEQGVSATWAQWPEPYRTPTSEAILEFRHRHMQRVRFFQYLQWLAADQLLGLAKKTRGEGMPIGFYHDLALGSDRNGADGWRFQNVLALNADCGAPPDAFAPEGQNWGFPPLDPLRLRMSGYQSVIELLRKNLRYGGAIRLDHVMALFRLFWIPRGLPASMGTYVHYRDEDLLAILALESVRAKTLVIGEDLGTVPDWVRDRLGAAGVLSYRVLYFERTQSGALNPPAQYPAQALAVVTTHDLATLSGYWEGVDIETRATLGLVPSEQARAAMHEERQREKARILDALNSEGLLPHGISEHPAHVPTM
;
A
#
# COMPACT_ATOMS: atom_id res chain seq x y z
N MET A 1 40.84 -5.24 0.93
CA MET A 1 40.81 -3.85 0.46
C MET A 1 40.43 -3.91 -1.01
N TYR A 2 39.43 -3.16 -1.43
CA TYR A 2 38.85 -3.27 -2.77
C TYR A 2 39.83 -2.75 -3.85
N ASP A 3 40.36 -3.65 -4.69
CA ASP A 3 41.35 -3.35 -5.75
C ASP A 3 40.75 -3.44 -7.17
N HIS A 4 39.47 -3.08 -7.29
CA HIS A 4 38.74 -3.12 -8.57
C HIS A 4 38.62 -1.73 -9.21
N SER A 5 38.22 -1.70 -10.48
CA SER A 5 37.90 -0.45 -11.19
C SER A 5 36.67 0.22 -10.60
N GLU A 6 36.47 1.51 -10.87
CA GLU A 6 35.28 2.24 -10.39
C GLU A 6 33.96 1.59 -10.88
N SER A 7 33.91 1.18 -12.14
CA SER A 7 32.72 0.52 -12.72
C SER A 7 32.43 -0.83 -12.04
N ASP A 8 33.47 -1.62 -11.74
CA ASP A 8 33.30 -2.89 -11.03
C ASP A 8 32.79 -2.68 -9.60
N LEU A 9 33.31 -1.67 -8.89
CA LEU A 9 32.86 -1.33 -7.54
C LEU A 9 31.42 -0.80 -7.53
N LEU A 10 31.05 0.02 -8.51
CA LEU A 10 29.70 0.50 -8.69
C LEU A 10 28.72 -0.66 -8.92
N ARG A 11 29.07 -1.60 -9.80
CA ARG A 11 28.24 -2.78 -10.09
C ARG A 11 28.12 -3.70 -8.89
N LEU A 12 29.21 -3.89 -8.13
CA LEU A 12 29.19 -4.65 -6.88
C LEU A 12 28.28 -4.01 -5.83
N LEU A 13 28.36 -2.69 -5.65
CA LEU A 13 27.48 -1.97 -4.73
C LEU A 13 26.02 -2.03 -5.19
N ALA A 14 25.77 -1.88 -6.49
CA ALA A 14 24.44 -2.00 -7.09
C ALA A 14 23.82 -3.39 -6.85
N ASP A 15 24.60 -4.46 -7.07
CA ASP A 15 24.17 -5.84 -6.82
C ASP A 15 23.81 -6.06 -5.34
N ARG A 16 24.66 -5.61 -4.41
CA ARG A 16 24.39 -5.68 -2.96
C ARG A 16 23.17 -4.87 -2.54
N ALA A 17 22.88 -3.76 -3.21
CA ALA A 17 21.70 -2.94 -3.01
C ALA A 17 20.43 -3.51 -3.66
N GLY A 18 20.54 -4.61 -4.41
CA GLY A 18 19.41 -5.29 -5.06
C GLY A 18 19.03 -4.71 -6.43
N ILE A 19 19.89 -3.90 -7.05
CA ILE A 19 19.65 -3.33 -8.38
C ILE A 19 19.94 -4.39 -9.45
N VAL A 20 18.91 -4.76 -10.20
CA VAL A 20 18.97 -5.83 -11.18
C VAL A 20 19.92 -5.48 -12.33
N ALA A 21 20.73 -6.45 -12.76
CA ALA A 21 21.73 -6.19 -13.80
C ALA A 21 21.13 -6.05 -15.21
N ASP A 22 20.13 -6.85 -15.52
CA ASP A 22 19.38 -6.83 -16.77
C ASP A 22 17.99 -7.44 -16.57
N TYR A 23 17.06 -7.11 -17.46
CA TYR A 23 15.70 -7.65 -17.43
C TYR A 23 15.16 -7.89 -18.83
N TYR A 24 14.13 -8.73 -18.93
CA TYR A 24 13.40 -8.98 -20.17
C TYR A 24 12.07 -8.23 -20.14
N ASP A 25 11.74 -7.53 -21.23
CA ASP A 25 10.41 -6.95 -21.41
C ASP A 25 9.38 -8.02 -21.84
N ILE A 26 8.13 -7.60 -22.03
CA ILE A 26 7.04 -8.51 -22.42
C ILE A 26 7.24 -9.12 -23.83
N ALA A 27 8.05 -8.47 -24.68
CA ALA A 27 8.41 -8.97 -26.01
C ALA A 27 9.60 -9.93 -25.98
N GLY A 28 10.21 -10.14 -24.80
CA GLY A 28 11.40 -10.98 -24.64
C GLY A 28 12.69 -10.27 -25.04
N THR A 29 12.69 -8.94 -25.19
CA THR A 29 13.91 -8.16 -25.43
C THR A 29 14.67 -7.99 -24.12
N GLN A 30 15.98 -8.25 -24.14
CA GLN A 30 16.85 -8.03 -22.99
C GLN A 30 17.28 -6.56 -22.91
N HIS A 31 17.14 -5.97 -21.72
CA HIS A 31 17.55 -4.61 -21.40
C HIS A 31 18.63 -4.64 -20.31
N VAL A 32 19.81 -4.09 -20.59
CA VAL A 32 20.94 -4.04 -19.65
C VAL A 32 20.91 -2.74 -18.86
N THR A 33 21.03 -2.83 -17.54
CA THR A 33 21.09 -1.66 -16.66
C THR A 33 22.43 -0.97 -16.80
N THR A 34 22.40 0.27 -17.31
CA THR A 34 23.59 1.11 -17.51
C THR A 34 24.22 1.55 -16.19
N ASP A 35 25.52 1.85 -16.21
CA ASP A 35 26.23 2.37 -15.03
C ASP A 35 25.64 3.72 -14.57
N ASP A 36 25.13 4.54 -15.49
CA ASP A 36 24.46 5.81 -15.16
C ASP A 36 23.16 5.59 -14.40
N THR A 37 22.33 4.64 -14.84
CA THR A 37 21.13 4.20 -14.10
C THR A 37 21.52 3.69 -12.71
N ARG A 38 22.58 2.87 -12.58
CA ARG A 38 23.05 2.38 -11.28
C ARG A 38 23.44 3.52 -10.34
N ARG A 39 24.23 4.49 -10.81
CA ARG A 39 24.62 5.66 -10.01
C ARG A 39 23.41 6.48 -9.56
N ALA A 40 22.44 6.68 -10.46
CA ALA A 40 21.25 7.47 -10.16
C ALA A 40 20.34 6.77 -9.13
N ILE A 41 20.12 5.46 -9.26
CA ILE A 41 19.32 4.68 -8.29
C ILE A 41 20.06 4.57 -6.94
N LEU A 42 21.37 4.29 -6.93
CA LEU A 42 22.15 4.26 -5.68
C LEU A 42 22.13 5.62 -4.97
N SER A 43 22.25 6.73 -5.71
CA SER A 43 22.09 8.08 -5.17
C SER A 43 20.67 8.29 -4.60
N ALA A 44 19.62 7.77 -5.24
CA ALA A 44 18.25 7.83 -4.72
C ALA A 44 18.08 7.03 -3.42
N MET A 45 18.86 5.95 -3.25
CA MET A 45 19.00 5.19 -2.00
C MET A 45 19.94 5.86 -0.98
N GLN A 46 20.46 7.06 -1.28
CA GLN A 46 21.41 7.86 -0.48
C GLN A 46 22.80 7.24 -0.29
N PHE A 47 23.28 6.42 -1.24
CA PHE A 47 24.69 6.05 -1.29
C PHE A 47 25.54 7.17 -1.91
N ARG A 48 26.80 7.28 -1.45
CA ARG A 48 27.82 8.13 -2.09
C ARG A 48 28.51 7.33 -3.19
N VAL A 49 28.34 7.76 -4.43
CA VAL A 49 28.76 7.02 -5.64
C VAL A 49 29.43 7.90 -6.69
N GLY A 50 29.89 9.10 -6.29
CA GLY A 50 30.49 10.09 -7.16
C GLY A 50 31.94 9.78 -7.52
N THR A 51 32.67 9.04 -6.67
CA THR A 51 34.06 8.66 -6.92
C THR A 51 34.35 7.20 -6.53
N ARG A 52 35.49 6.68 -7.00
CA ARG A 52 36.01 5.37 -6.60
C ARG A 52 36.20 5.27 -5.08
N GLU A 53 36.74 6.32 -4.46
CA GLU A 53 37.00 6.36 -3.02
C GLU A 53 35.70 6.24 -2.23
N GLU A 54 34.66 6.98 -2.62
CA GLU A 54 33.33 6.88 -2.02
C GLU A 54 32.76 5.47 -2.13
N LEU A 55 32.88 4.82 -3.30
CA LEU A 55 32.43 3.44 -3.49
C LEU A 55 33.17 2.45 -2.58
N VAL A 56 34.49 2.61 -2.42
CA VAL A 56 35.28 1.78 -1.49
C VAL A 56 34.83 2.01 -0.05
N GLU A 57 34.54 3.25 0.33
CA GLU A 57 34.02 3.58 1.66
C GLU A 57 32.64 2.95 1.91
N GLU A 58 31.71 3.08 0.98
CA GLU A 58 30.35 2.50 1.09
C GLU A 58 30.40 0.97 1.16
N LEU A 59 31.21 0.32 0.33
CA LEU A 59 31.39 -1.14 0.35
C LEU A 59 32.07 -1.62 1.64
N THR A 60 33.05 -0.87 2.14
CA THR A 60 33.71 -1.17 3.42
C THR A 60 32.74 -0.99 4.59
N ALA A 61 31.94 0.08 4.57
CA ALA A 61 30.88 0.31 5.56
C ALA A 61 29.83 -0.80 5.51
N TRP A 62 29.47 -1.27 4.32
CA TRP A 62 28.56 -2.41 4.13
C TRP A 62 29.09 -3.68 4.79
N ASP A 63 30.35 -4.05 4.53
CA ASP A 63 30.97 -5.26 5.12
C ASP A 63 31.12 -5.17 6.64
N ASN A 64 31.28 -3.96 7.16
CA ASN A 64 31.43 -3.71 8.60
C ASN A 64 30.08 -3.47 9.30
N ARG A 65 28.98 -3.31 8.56
CA ARG A 65 27.66 -2.98 9.10
C ARG A 65 27.22 -3.95 10.22
N PRO A 66 27.24 -5.28 10.05
CA PRO A 66 26.79 -6.22 11.09
C PRO A 66 27.58 -6.05 12.40
N TRP A 67 28.87 -5.74 12.28
CA TRP A 67 29.78 -5.54 13.42
C TRP A 67 29.52 -4.23 14.14
N SER A 68 29.24 -3.17 13.39
CA SER A 68 28.91 -1.85 13.96
C SER A 68 27.52 -1.80 14.61
N GLN A 69 26.54 -2.53 14.05
CA GLN A 69 25.16 -2.55 14.54
C GLN A 69 24.95 -3.53 15.70
N GLY A 70 25.86 -4.49 15.87
CA GLY A 70 25.75 -5.55 16.87
C GLY A 70 24.95 -6.73 16.34
N CYS A 71 23.72 -6.54 15.87
CA CYS A 71 22.91 -7.60 15.28
C CYS A 71 22.19 -7.15 14.02
N GLU A 72 21.62 -8.10 13.29
CA GLU A 72 20.71 -7.80 12.20
C GLU A 72 19.47 -7.06 12.73
N PRO A 73 18.96 -6.03 12.03
CA PRO A 73 17.83 -5.25 12.52
C PRO A 73 16.51 -6.04 12.53
N VAL A 74 16.40 -7.06 11.68
CA VAL A 74 15.19 -7.88 11.55
C VAL A 74 15.53 -9.35 11.38
N HIS A 75 14.82 -10.17 12.14
CA HIS A 75 14.74 -11.61 12.00
C HIS A 75 13.29 -12.02 11.72
N VAL A 76 13.10 -12.94 10.78
CA VAL A 76 11.79 -13.51 10.44
C VAL A 76 11.87 -15.01 10.62
N ILE A 77 10.95 -15.57 11.42
CA ILE A 77 10.82 -17.01 11.62
C ILE A 77 9.40 -17.45 11.25
N ARG A 78 9.28 -18.67 10.72
CA ARG A 78 7.99 -19.28 10.39
C ARG A 78 7.55 -20.20 11.53
N ALA A 79 6.35 -19.97 12.04
CA ALA A 79 5.78 -20.81 13.09
C ALA A 79 5.66 -22.27 12.62
N GLY A 80 6.04 -23.21 13.49
CA GLY A 80 6.05 -24.63 13.17
C GLY A 80 7.30 -25.11 12.40
N ARG A 81 8.24 -24.22 12.08
CA ARG A 81 9.58 -24.58 11.58
C ARG A 81 10.62 -24.44 12.69
N GLU A 82 11.81 -25.00 12.48
CA GLU A 82 12.94 -24.80 13.39
C GLU A 82 13.26 -23.30 13.46
N ALA A 83 13.23 -22.72 14.66
CA ALA A 83 13.36 -21.27 14.87
C ALA A 83 14.75 -20.73 14.48
N GLY A 84 15.74 -21.61 14.35
CA GLY A 84 17.10 -21.27 13.95
C GLY A 84 17.84 -20.44 14.98
N THR A 85 18.86 -19.72 14.51
CA THR A 85 19.77 -18.94 15.34
C THR A 85 19.97 -17.54 14.78
N TRP A 86 20.35 -16.59 15.63
CA TRP A 86 20.76 -15.24 15.25
C TRP A 86 22.18 -14.95 15.75
N SER A 87 22.84 -13.96 15.15
CA SER A 87 24.21 -13.58 15.48
C SER A 87 24.27 -12.23 16.19
N LEU A 88 25.15 -12.15 17.18
CA LEU A 88 25.53 -10.91 17.85
C LEU A 88 27.02 -10.67 17.66
N HIS A 89 27.37 -9.45 17.29
CA HIS A 89 28.73 -8.96 17.12
C HIS A 89 29.04 -8.04 18.29
N VAL A 90 30.03 -8.42 19.09
CA VAL A 90 30.34 -7.75 20.35
C VAL A 90 31.80 -7.32 20.33
N PRO A 91 32.11 -6.08 20.71
CA PRO A 91 33.49 -5.72 20.99
C PRO A 91 34.03 -6.54 22.16
N CYS A 92 35.09 -7.31 21.94
CA CYS A 92 35.64 -8.22 22.94
C CYS A 92 37.15 -8.41 22.69
N GLU A 93 37.95 -8.14 23.72
CA GLU A 93 39.40 -8.41 23.69
C GLU A 93 39.66 -9.88 24.05
N ASP A 94 40.77 -10.45 23.56
CA ASP A 94 41.11 -11.88 23.75
C ASP A 94 41.03 -12.34 25.22
N ARG A 95 41.47 -11.49 26.14
CA ARG A 95 41.47 -11.77 27.59
C ARG A 95 40.07 -11.83 28.21
N ASP A 96 39.08 -11.24 27.54
CA ASP A 96 37.70 -11.08 28.04
C ASP A 96 36.75 -12.13 27.44
N GLU A 97 37.18 -12.89 26.41
CA GLU A 97 36.33 -13.85 25.68
C GLU A 97 35.73 -14.94 26.60
N ALA A 98 36.53 -15.47 27.53
CA ALA A 98 36.08 -16.51 28.46
C ALA A 98 34.99 -16.02 29.43
N ALA A 99 34.92 -14.71 29.68
CA ALA A 99 33.96 -14.08 30.58
C ALA A 99 32.76 -13.46 29.84
N LEU A 100 32.71 -13.57 28.50
CA LEU A 100 31.64 -12.98 27.70
C LEU A 100 30.29 -13.65 28.01
N CYS A 101 29.33 -12.84 28.45
CA CYS A 101 27.94 -13.23 28.64
C CYS A 101 27.02 -12.33 27.80
N VAL A 102 25.96 -12.90 27.25
CA VAL A 102 24.93 -12.17 26.49
C VAL A 102 23.59 -12.32 27.20
N GLN A 103 23.07 -11.22 27.71
CA GLN A 103 21.70 -11.13 28.20
C GLN A 103 20.81 -10.63 27.08
N TRP A 104 19.65 -11.24 26.90
CA TRP A 104 18.71 -10.78 25.88
C TRP A 104 17.26 -11.09 26.25
N SER A 105 16.35 -10.26 25.75
CA SER A 105 14.92 -10.40 25.97
C SER A 105 14.10 -10.14 24.72
N LEU A 106 12.92 -10.75 24.64
CA LEU A 106 11.89 -10.49 23.63
C LEU A 106 10.68 -9.87 24.31
N ILE A 107 10.34 -8.66 23.88
CA ILE A 107 9.19 -7.90 24.37
C ILE A 107 8.10 -7.93 23.30
N THR A 108 6.88 -8.32 23.66
CA THR A 108 5.71 -8.33 22.78
C THR A 108 5.23 -6.91 22.46
N GLU A 109 4.28 -6.80 21.53
CA GLU A 109 3.67 -5.52 21.15
C GLU A 109 2.92 -4.82 22.30
N ASP A 110 2.42 -5.56 23.29
CA ASP A 110 1.75 -5.00 24.48
C ASP A 110 2.74 -4.60 25.60
N GLY A 111 4.04 -4.76 25.36
CA GLY A 111 5.09 -4.41 26.31
C GLY A 111 5.43 -5.50 27.33
N SER A 112 4.78 -6.66 27.28
CA SER A 112 5.11 -7.79 28.17
C SER A 112 6.37 -8.54 27.71
N THR A 113 7.11 -9.10 28.67
CA THR A 113 8.31 -9.90 28.36
C THR A 113 7.90 -11.34 28.02
N GLN A 114 8.07 -11.74 26.76
CA GLN A 114 7.84 -13.12 26.30
C GLN A 114 8.98 -14.05 26.70
N CYS A 115 10.21 -13.56 26.65
CA CYS A 115 11.41 -14.35 26.88
C CYS A 115 12.50 -13.45 27.46
N GLU A 116 13.26 -13.96 28.42
CA GLU A 116 14.50 -13.37 28.91
C GLU A 116 15.50 -14.49 29.18
N ARG A 117 16.70 -14.37 28.62
CA ARG A 117 17.75 -15.39 28.69
C ARG A 117 19.12 -14.77 28.90
N THR A 118 20.00 -15.55 29.50
CA THR A 118 21.43 -15.23 29.62
C THR A 118 22.22 -16.41 29.06
N GLU A 119 23.06 -16.13 28.07
CA GLU A 119 23.94 -17.09 27.42
C GLU A 119 25.39 -16.83 27.89
N GLY A 120 26.14 -17.89 28.20
CA GLY A 120 27.50 -17.81 28.74
C GLY A 120 27.59 -17.90 30.28
N PRO A 121 28.79 -17.72 30.86
CA PRO A 121 30.08 -17.44 30.20
C PRO A 121 30.58 -18.63 29.34
N GLY A 122 31.64 -18.42 28.56
CA GLY A 122 32.21 -19.47 27.69
C GLY A 122 31.44 -19.67 26.38
N LEU A 123 30.87 -18.60 25.83
CA LEU A 123 30.25 -18.62 24.52
C LEU A 123 31.27 -19.00 23.44
N ARG A 124 30.85 -19.83 22.49
CA ARG A 124 31.67 -20.16 21.33
C ARG A 124 31.79 -18.93 20.43
N ILE A 125 33.02 -18.47 20.23
CA ILE A 125 33.34 -17.45 19.25
C ILE A 125 33.38 -18.09 17.86
N GLU A 126 32.51 -17.63 16.96
CA GLU A 126 32.43 -18.13 15.58
C GLU A 126 33.40 -17.40 14.66
N GLU A 127 33.65 -16.13 14.93
CA GLU A 127 34.51 -15.26 14.11
C GLU A 127 35.04 -14.10 14.95
N SER A 128 36.24 -13.61 14.63
CA SER A 128 36.80 -12.40 15.22
C SER A 128 37.31 -11.45 14.14
N ARG A 129 37.10 -10.15 14.31
CA ARG A 129 37.49 -9.12 13.35
C ARG A 129 38.05 -7.88 14.03
N LEU A 130 39.08 -7.27 13.45
CA LEU A 130 39.61 -5.99 13.88
C LEU A 130 39.03 -4.87 13.02
N ILE A 131 38.31 -3.93 13.64
CA ILE A 131 37.68 -2.79 12.96
C ILE A 131 38.15 -1.51 13.65
N GLN A 132 38.84 -0.64 12.91
CA GLN A 132 39.39 0.63 13.42
C GLN A 132 40.21 0.46 14.73
N GLY A 133 40.98 -0.63 14.83
CA GLY A 133 41.82 -0.93 15.99
C GLY A 133 41.10 -1.55 17.19
N ARG A 134 39.79 -1.80 17.09
CA ARG A 134 39.00 -2.50 18.12
C ARG A 134 38.66 -3.92 17.66
N ARG A 135 38.86 -4.91 18.53
CA ARG A 135 38.49 -6.30 18.24
C ARG A 135 37.00 -6.51 18.51
N PHE A 136 36.34 -7.18 17.57
CA PHE A 136 34.98 -7.67 17.70
C PHE A 136 34.96 -9.18 17.52
N VAL A 137 34.00 -9.83 18.17
CA VAL A 137 33.72 -11.26 18.05
C VAL A 137 32.26 -11.47 17.66
N ARG A 138 31.99 -12.50 16.86
CA ARG A 138 30.64 -12.95 16.50
C ARG A 138 30.29 -14.19 17.32
N VAL A 139 29.17 -14.12 18.01
CA VAL A 139 28.55 -15.25 18.72
C VAL A 139 27.18 -15.54 18.16
N THR A 140 26.71 -16.77 18.34
CA THR A 140 25.41 -17.23 17.82
C THR A 140 24.52 -17.66 18.98
N VAL A 141 23.25 -17.27 18.93
CA VAL A 141 22.23 -17.54 19.95
C VAL A 141 21.01 -18.16 19.29
N ALA A 142 20.40 -19.17 19.92
CA ALA A 142 19.21 -19.83 19.40
C ALA A 142 17.93 -19.08 19.77
N PHE A 143 16.97 -19.02 18.84
CA PHE A 143 15.62 -18.57 19.16
C PHE A 143 14.83 -19.67 19.91
N PRO A 144 13.90 -19.31 20.82
CA PRO A 144 12.92 -20.25 21.36
C PRO A 144 12.08 -20.89 20.25
N SER A 145 11.80 -22.18 20.39
CA SER A 145 11.10 -22.97 19.36
C SER A 145 9.58 -22.78 19.35
N ASP A 146 9.00 -22.14 20.37
CA ASP A 146 7.56 -22.13 20.68
C ASP A 146 6.97 -20.72 20.77
N LEU A 147 7.54 -19.76 20.03
CA LEU A 147 7.03 -18.39 20.03
C LEU A 147 5.66 -18.29 19.32
N PRO A 148 4.67 -17.62 19.93
CA PRO A 148 3.42 -17.29 19.25
C PRO A 148 3.63 -16.39 18.03
N LEU A 149 2.62 -16.37 17.14
CA LEU A 149 2.59 -15.43 16.01
C LEU A 149 2.57 -13.99 16.50
N GLY A 150 3.44 -13.14 15.98
CA GLY A 150 3.49 -11.74 16.37
C GLY A 150 4.81 -11.04 16.08
N TYR A 151 4.90 -9.82 16.61
CA TYR A 151 6.10 -8.99 16.54
C TYR A 151 6.69 -8.85 17.92
N TYR A 152 8.01 -8.95 17.97
CA TYR A 152 8.77 -8.84 19.20
C TYR A 152 9.91 -7.84 19.02
N SER A 153 10.09 -6.99 20.03
CA SER A 153 11.27 -6.16 20.18
C SER A 153 12.32 -6.93 20.96
N GLY A 154 13.40 -7.30 20.29
CA GLY A 154 14.57 -7.94 20.87
C GLY A 154 15.52 -6.90 21.46
N ASN A 155 15.88 -7.04 22.73
CA ASN A 155 16.91 -6.24 23.39
C ASN A 155 18.06 -7.15 23.79
N THR A 156 19.28 -6.69 23.58
CA THR A 156 20.49 -7.46 23.92
C THR A 156 21.44 -6.59 24.74
N GLN A 157 22.13 -7.22 25.69
CA GLN A 157 23.21 -6.64 26.45
C GLN A 157 24.33 -7.68 26.58
N ALA A 158 25.45 -7.42 25.91
CA ALA A 158 26.66 -8.21 26.09
C ALA A 158 27.54 -7.58 27.17
N LYS A 159 28.03 -8.39 28.11
CA LYS A 159 28.94 -7.99 29.19
C LYS A 159 30.25 -8.77 29.08
N GLY A 160 31.37 -8.04 29.01
CA GLY A 160 32.72 -8.56 29.23
C GLY A 160 33.44 -7.76 30.33
N SER A 161 34.70 -8.10 30.64
CA SER A 161 35.53 -7.54 31.74
C SER A 161 35.95 -6.06 31.57
N GLY A 162 35.09 -5.22 30.98
CA GLY A 162 35.30 -3.78 30.88
C GLY A 162 34.41 -3.03 29.89
N THR A 163 33.57 -3.72 29.10
CA THR A 163 32.65 -3.06 28.15
C THR A 163 31.26 -3.72 28.16
N SER A 164 30.22 -2.87 28.11
CA SER A 164 28.83 -3.27 27.90
C SER A 164 28.39 -2.78 26.53
N ASN A 165 27.87 -3.67 25.69
CA ASN A 165 27.31 -3.31 24.39
C ASN A 165 25.82 -3.68 24.35
N THR A 166 24.99 -2.80 23.82
CA THR A 166 23.56 -3.05 23.66
C THR A 166 23.17 -2.97 22.19
N ALA A 167 22.34 -3.89 21.73
CA ALA A 167 21.76 -3.86 20.40
C ALA A 167 20.27 -4.25 20.44
N GLN A 168 19.52 -3.79 19.44
CA GLN A 168 18.09 -4.05 19.30
C GLN A 168 17.78 -4.63 17.93
N PHE A 169 16.78 -5.49 17.87
CA PHE A 169 16.27 -6.06 16.63
C PHE A 169 14.76 -6.28 16.72
N ARG A 170 14.12 -6.47 15.57
CA ARG A 170 12.74 -6.95 15.50
C ARG A 170 12.73 -8.43 15.13
N LEU A 171 12.02 -9.23 15.90
CA LEU A 171 11.67 -10.60 15.53
C LEU A 171 10.22 -10.66 15.07
N ILE A 172 10.00 -11.22 13.89
CA ILE A 172 8.68 -11.42 13.30
C ILE A 172 8.43 -12.93 13.25
N VAL A 173 7.39 -13.38 13.95
CA VAL A 173 6.96 -14.78 13.96
C VAL A 173 5.69 -14.88 13.13
N ALA A 174 5.81 -15.47 11.94
CA ALA A 174 4.76 -15.46 10.93
C ALA A 174 4.26 -16.88 10.59
N PRO A 175 3.00 -17.04 10.16
CA PRO A 175 2.52 -18.28 9.57
C PRO A 175 3.13 -18.48 8.18
N ASP A 176 3.05 -19.69 7.64
CA ASP A 176 3.51 -19.98 6.27
C ASP A 176 2.59 -19.40 5.18
N ARG A 177 1.31 -19.20 5.51
CA ARG A 177 0.26 -18.83 4.53
C ARG A 177 -0.62 -17.71 5.06
N CYS A 178 -1.09 -16.87 4.14
CA CYS A 178 -2.19 -15.95 4.34
C CYS A 178 -3.47 -16.71 4.70
N TYR A 179 -4.41 -16.01 5.31
CA TYR A 179 -5.71 -16.56 5.65
C TYR A 179 -6.53 -16.89 4.40
N VAL A 180 -7.02 -18.13 4.33
CA VAL A 180 -8.04 -18.56 3.38
C VAL A 180 -9.23 -19.08 4.18
N PRO A 181 -10.46 -18.57 3.95
CA PRO A 181 -11.66 -19.09 4.60
C PRO A 181 -11.82 -20.60 4.37
N PRO A 182 -12.14 -21.41 5.41
CA PRO A 182 -12.24 -22.87 5.26
C PRO A 182 -13.17 -23.35 4.12
N PRO A 183 -14.32 -22.70 3.82
CA PRO A 183 -15.12 -23.10 2.67
C PRO A 183 -14.36 -22.98 1.33
N LEU A 184 -13.56 -21.93 1.14
CA LEU A 184 -12.75 -21.78 -0.07
C LEU A 184 -11.63 -22.82 -0.13
N GLU A 185 -11.00 -23.15 1.01
CA GLU A 185 -10.01 -24.26 1.08
C GLU A 185 -10.65 -25.60 0.71
N GLN A 186 -11.93 -25.79 1.01
CA GLN A 186 -12.72 -26.98 0.69
C GLN A 186 -13.32 -26.96 -0.73
N GLY A 187 -12.98 -25.95 -1.54
CA GLY A 187 -13.40 -25.85 -2.94
C GLY A 187 -14.73 -25.13 -3.19
N ALA A 188 -15.28 -24.43 -2.19
CA ALA A 188 -16.42 -23.53 -2.43
C ALA A 188 -16.05 -22.47 -3.47
N ARG A 189 -17.03 -22.09 -4.29
CA ARG A 189 -16.89 -21.01 -5.27
C ARG A 189 -17.84 -19.89 -4.92
N TRP A 190 -17.31 -18.68 -4.86
CA TRP A 190 -18.04 -17.48 -4.50
C TRP A 190 -17.95 -16.45 -5.62
N TRP A 191 -18.96 -15.59 -5.69
CA TRP A 191 -19.03 -14.52 -6.67
C TRP A 191 -19.51 -13.24 -6.00
N GLY A 192 -19.30 -12.12 -6.68
CA GLY A 192 -19.69 -10.81 -6.18
C GLY A 192 -19.68 -9.75 -7.26
N LEU A 193 -19.90 -8.50 -6.83
CA LEU A 193 -19.90 -7.32 -7.69
C LEU A 193 -18.64 -6.52 -7.43
N ALA A 194 -18.01 -5.97 -8.46
CA ALA A 194 -17.00 -4.92 -8.31
C ALA A 194 -17.60 -3.58 -8.70
N LEU A 195 -17.39 -2.54 -7.90
CA LEU A 195 -17.90 -1.20 -8.17
C LEU A 195 -16.88 -0.12 -7.80
N GLN A 196 -16.99 1.00 -8.49
CA GLN A 196 -16.29 2.25 -8.17
C GLN A 196 -17.25 3.11 -7.35
N LEU A 197 -17.02 3.26 -6.04
CA LEU A 197 -18.00 3.88 -5.14
C LEU A 197 -18.32 5.31 -5.58
N TYR A 198 -17.31 6.08 -5.96
CA TYR A 198 -17.48 7.47 -6.38
C TYR A 198 -18.43 7.63 -7.56
N SER A 199 -18.61 6.61 -8.42
CA SER A 199 -19.49 6.69 -9.59
C SER A 199 -20.96 6.40 -9.29
N LEU A 200 -21.31 5.94 -8.08
CA LEU A 200 -22.70 5.66 -7.74
C LEU A 200 -23.51 6.96 -7.67
N ARG A 201 -24.71 6.95 -8.26
CA ARG A 201 -25.70 8.01 -8.16
C ARG A 201 -26.92 7.48 -7.41
N SER A 202 -27.49 8.30 -6.55
CA SER A 202 -28.75 8.00 -5.87
C SER A 202 -29.62 9.25 -5.75
N ASN A 203 -30.89 9.06 -5.39
CA ASN A 203 -31.79 10.18 -5.10
C ASN A 203 -31.37 10.98 -3.85
N ARG A 204 -30.36 10.51 -3.12
CA ARG A 204 -29.94 11.04 -1.82
C ARG A 204 -28.55 11.69 -1.85
N ASN A 205 -27.58 11.08 -2.53
CA ASN A 205 -26.18 11.49 -2.44
C ASN A 205 -25.89 12.84 -3.09
N TRP A 206 -24.73 13.42 -2.81
CA TRP A 206 -24.47 14.83 -3.18
C TRP A 206 -23.69 14.96 -4.50
N GLY A 207 -23.90 14.02 -5.43
CA GLY A 207 -23.20 13.99 -6.73
C GLY A 207 -21.99 13.03 -6.78
N VAL A 208 -21.72 12.34 -5.68
CA VAL A 208 -20.73 11.27 -5.55
C VAL A 208 -21.34 10.16 -4.71
N GLY A 209 -21.04 8.90 -5.02
CA GLY A 209 -21.43 7.80 -4.16
C GLY A 209 -20.72 7.85 -2.81
N ASP A 210 -21.44 7.57 -1.73
CA ASP A 210 -20.90 7.62 -0.36
C ASP A 210 -21.26 6.36 0.46
N PHE A 211 -20.86 6.30 1.73
CA PHE A 211 -21.08 5.13 2.59
C PHE A 211 -22.56 4.78 2.80
N GLY A 212 -23.48 5.73 2.71
CA GLY A 212 -24.91 5.43 2.76
C GLY A 212 -25.43 4.77 1.48
N ASP A 213 -24.89 5.15 0.32
CA ASP A 213 -25.19 4.45 -0.93
C ASP A 213 -24.61 3.04 -0.91
N LEU A 214 -23.38 2.88 -0.40
CA LEU A 214 -22.78 1.56 -0.23
C LEU A 214 -23.61 0.67 0.71
N ALA A 215 -24.21 1.24 1.77
CA ALA A 215 -25.13 0.51 2.65
C ALA A 215 -26.34 -0.06 1.89
N THR A 216 -26.83 0.67 0.90
CA THR A 216 -27.96 0.27 0.05
C THR A 216 -27.54 -0.85 -0.91
N VAL A 217 -26.35 -0.73 -1.50
CA VAL A 217 -25.78 -1.79 -2.36
C VAL A 217 -25.53 -3.07 -1.58
N VAL A 218 -25.00 -2.99 -0.35
CA VAL A 218 -24.78 -4.17 0.51
C VAL A 218 -26.09 -4.91 0.78
N GLU A 219 -27.15 -4.18 1.10
CA GLU A 219 -28.46 -4.79 1.36
C GLU A 219 -29.06 -5.43 0.12
N TRP A 220 -29.00 -4.74 -1.02
CA TRP A 220 -29.47 -5.26 -2.29
C TRP A 220 -28.68 -6.50 -2.72
N ALA A 221 -27.35 -6.41 -2.77
CA ALA A 221 -26.49 -7.48 -3.26
C ALA A 221 -26.49 -8.70 -2.33
N GLY A 222 -26.44 -8.48 -1.01
CA GLY A 222 -26.49 -9.56 -0.02
C GLY A 222 -27.85 -10.28 -0.03
N ARG A 223 -28.95 -9.55 0.16
CA ARG A 223 -30.28 -10.18 0.32
C ARG A 223 -30.90 -10.68 -0.97
N GLN A 224 -30.76 -9.92 -2.07
CA GLN A 224 -31.50 -10.21 -3.30
C GLN A 224 -30.68 -11.03 -4.29
N LEU A 225 -29.36 -10.82 -4.34
CA LEU A 225 -28.48 -11.54 -5.26
C LEU A 225 -27.73 -12.70 -4.59
N GLY A 226 -27.58 -12.68 -3.27
CA GLY A 226 -26.81 -13.69 -2.54
C GLY A 226 -25.30 -13.61 -2.81
N THR A 227 -24.78 -12.39 -3.04
CA THR A 227 -23.35 -12.21 -3.31
C THR A 227 -22.51 -12.48 -2.07
N ALA A 228 -21.33 -13.04 -2.28
CA ALA A 228 -20.38 -13.27 -1.20
C ALA A 228 -19.54 -12.04 -0.87
N VAL A 229 -19.33 -11.18 -1.86
CA VAL A 229 -18.36 -10.10 -1.84
C VAL A 229 -18.82 -8.89 -2.66
N ILE A 230 -18.45 -7.68 -2.21
CA ILE A 230 -18.44 -6.46 -3.01
C ILE A 230 -17.00 -5.95 -3.08
N GLY A 231 -16.47 -5.85 -4.29
CA GLY A 231 -15.20 -5.21 -4.62
C GLY A 231 -15.32 -3.71 -4.72
N LEU A 232 -14.36 -3.02 -4.12
CA LEU A 232 -14.33 -1.57 -3.98
C LEU A 232 -13.02 -1.04 -4.54
N ASN A 233 -13.07 0.18 -5.06
CA ASN A 233 -11.87 0.96 -5.36
C ASN A 233 -11.11 1.33 -4.08
N PRO A 234 -9.85 1.77 -4.19
CA PRO A 234 -9.12 2.25 -3.03
C PRO A 234 -9.84 3.42 -2.36
N PHE A 235 -9.99 3.36 -1.03
CA PHE A 235 -10.61 4.42 -0.22
C PHE A 235 -9.59 5.34 0.44
N HIS A 236 -8.34 5.30 -0.01
CA HIS A 236 -7.23 6.10 0.49
C HIS A 236 -7.52 7.61 0.45
N ALA A 237 -7.00 8.34 1.42
CA ALA A 237 -7.17 9.78 1.55
C ALA A 237 -6.62 10.52 0.32
N LEU A 238 -7.47 11.33 -0.31
CA LEU A 238 -7.13 12.15 -1.47
C LEU A 238 -7.23 13.64 -1.10
N LYS A 239 -6.61 14.51 -1.91
CA LYS A 239 -6.88 15.96 -1.83
C LYS A 239 -8.23 16.31 -2.45
N ASN A 240 -8.78 15.43 -3.31
CA ASN A 240 -10.03 15.61 -4.04
C ASN A 240 -10.06 16.90 -4.87
N THR A 241 -8.90 17.30 -5.41
CA THR A 241 -8.77 18.50 -6.21
C THR A 241 -8.37 18.17 -7.65
N GLN A 242 -9.07 18.79 -8.60
CA GLN A 242 -8.71 18.67 -10.00
C GLN A 242 -7.49 19.55 -10.36
N PRO A 243 -6.70 19.18 -11.39
CA PRO A 243 -6.90 18.04 -12.30
C PRO A 243 -6.19 16.74 -11.90
N TYR A 244 -5.29 16.72 -10.91
CA TYR A 244 -4.37 15.59 -10.69
C TYR A 244 -4.60 14.79 -9.38
N HIS A 245 -5.44 15.23 -8.44
CA HIS A 245 -5.58 14.62 -7.10
C HIS A 245 -6.92 13.92 -6.84
N ILE A 246 -7.48 13.31 -7.88
CA ILE A 246 -8.75 12.57 -7.83
C ILE A 246 -8.59 11.06 -8.09
N SER A 247 -7.39 10.60 -8.48
CA SER A 247 -7.12 9.18 -8.71
C SER A 247 -6.96 8.43 -7.38
N PRO A 248 -7.73 7.34 -7.14
CA PRO A 248 -7.55 6.47 -5.98
C PRO A 248 -6.15 5.82 -5.88
N TYR A 249 -5.39 5.80 -6.98
CA TYR A 249 -4.05 5.21 -7.08
C TYR A 249 -2.91 6.21 -6.91
N SER A 250 -3.22 7.49 -6.70
CA SER A 250 -2.24 8.51 -6.30
C SER A 250 -2.69 9.24 -5.03
N PRO A 251 -2.95 8.52 -3.92
CA PRO A 251 -3.48 9.12 -2.71
C PRO A 251 -2.47 9.94 -1.94
N SER A 252 -2.95 10.92 -1.18
CA SER A 252 -2.13 11.64 -0.20
C SER A 252 -1.63 10.70 0.90
N SER A 253 -2.48 9.77 1.34
CA SER A 253 -2.11 8.72 2.29
C SER A 253 -2.87 7.44 2.05
N ARG A 254 -2.16 6.31 2.08
CA ARG A 254 -2.74 4.96 2.05
C ARG A 254 -3.16 4.43 3.43
N LEU A 255 -2.88 5.22 4.47
CA LEU A 255 -3.22 4.88 5.86
C LEU A 255 -4.59 5.41 6.28
N PHE A 256 -5.08 6.44 5.59
CA PHE A 256 -6.28 7.17 5.99
C PHE A 256 -7.32 7.16 4.88
N LEU A 257 -8.57 7.45 5.24
CA LEU A 257 -9.72 7.31 4.36
C LEU A 257 -10.04 8.64 3.66
N ASN A 258 -10.55 8.56 2.44
CA ASN A 258 -11.11 9.68 1.71
C ASN A 258 -12.41 10.14 2.38
N ASP A 259 -12.41 11.35 2.91
CA ASP A 259 -13.54 11.95 3.59
C ASP A 259 -14.69 12.35 2.65
N LEU A 260 -14.46 12.34 1.34
CA LEU A 260 -15.50 12.50 0.32
C LEU A 260 -16.61 11.43 0.45
N TYR A 261 -16.27 10.24 0.94
CA TYR A 261 -17.21 9.13 1.12
C TYR A 261 -18.03 9.20 2.41
N ILE A 262 -17.80 10.18 3.29
CA ILE A 262 -18.62 10.35 4.49
C ILE A 262 -20.06 10.66 4.08
N ASP A 263 -20.98 9.86 4.58
CA ASP A 263 -22.41 10.14 4.52
C ASP A 263 -22.79 11.12 5.64
N LEU A 264 -23.12 12.36 5.27
CA LEU A 264 -23.45 13.41 6.22
C LEU A 264 -24.77 13.14 6.96
N GLU A 265 -25.71 12.45 6.34
CA GLU A 265 -27.00 12.13 6.95
C GLU A 265 -26.86 11.09 8.07
N GLN A 266 -25.72 10.41 8.17
CA GLN A 266 -25.40 9.50 9.29
C GLN A 266 -24.60 10.18 10.41
N VAL A 267 -24.20 11.45 10.26
CA VAL A 267 -23.54 12.21 11.32
C VAL A 267 -24.62 12.71 12.29
N ALA A 268 -24.51 12.39 13.58
CA ALA A 268 -25.56 12.72 14.56
C ALA A 268 -25.88 14.23 14.59
N GLU A 269 -24.83 15.05 14.57
CA GLU A 269 -24.92 16.51 14.63
C GLU A 269 -25.57 17.13 13.39
N TYR A 270 -25.64 16.39 12.27
CA TYR A 270 -26.32 16.82 11.05
C TYR A 270 -27.81 17.09 11.31
N HIS A 271 -28.44 16.29 12.16
CA HIS A 271 -29.88 16.38 12.46
C HIS A 271 -30.20 17.26 13.66
N THR A 272 -29.26 17.43 14.59
CA THR A 272 -29.50 18.13 15.87
C THR A 272 -29.06 19.58 15.84
N ALA A 273 -27.99 19.92 15.13
CA ALA A 273 -27.39 21.26 15.17
C ALA A 273 -28.22 22.31 14.39
N PRO A 274 -28.67 23.41 15.03
CA PRO A 274 -29.41 24.49 14.36
C PRO A 274 -28.63 25.16 13.21
N GLU A 275 -27.32 25.31 13.37
CA GLU A 275 -26.42 25.88 12.37
C GLU A 275 -26.38 25.04 11.09
N VAL A 276 -26.40 23.71 11.20
CA VAL A 276 -26.47 22.80 10.05
C VAL A 276 -27.81 22.96 9.33
N LYS A 277 -28.93 22.98 10.07
CA LYS A 277 -30.27 23.17 9.48
C LYS A 277 -30.37 24.48 8.71
N THR A 278 -29.76 25.54 9.24
CA THR A 278 -29.74 26.86 8.60
C THR A 278 -28.95 26.83 7.29
N CYS A 279 -27.75 26.24 7.30
CA CYS A 279 -26.93 26.04 6.10
C CYS A 279 -27.65 25.21 5.04
N LEU A 280 -28.27 24.09 5.43
CA LEU A 280 -29.01 23.24 4.51
C LEU A 280 -30.26 23.93 3.94
N ALA A 281 -30.90 24.85 4.66
CA ALA A 281 -32.05 25.59 4.16
C ALA A 281 -31.67 26.74 3.22
N ASP A 282 -30.39 27.12 3.14
CA ASP A 282 -29.92 28.23 2.33
C ASP A 282 -30.09 27.94 0.82
N PRO A 283 -30.76 28.82 0.04
CA PRO A 283 -30.98 28.61 -1.39
C PRO A 283 -29.70 28.49 -2.22
N SER A 284 -28.63 29.21 -1.85
CA SER A 284 -27.32 29.14 -2.53
C SER A 284 -26.64 27.80 -2.25
N PHE A 285 -26.72 27.29 -1.02
CA PHE A 285 -26.24 25.94 -0.69
C PHE A 285 -27.00 24.87 -1.50
N GLN A 286 -28.33 24.96 -1.55
CA GLN A 286 -29.16 24.03 -2.31
C GLN A 286 -28.84 24.04 -3.81
N ALA A 287 -28.62 25.23 -4.39
CA ALA A 287 -28.23 25.36 -5.79
C ALA A 287 -26.87 24.70 -6.08
N ARG A 288 -25.86 24.91 -5.23
CA ARG A 288 -24.55 24.25 -5.35
C ARG A 288 -24.66 22.73 -5.25
N ARG A 289 -25.43 22.23 -4.27
CA ARG A 289 -25.65 20.79 -4.08
C ARG A 289 -26.34 20.16 -5.30
N GLU A 290 -27.36 20.81 -5.84
CA GLU A 290 -28.07 20.31 -7.03
C GLU A 290 -27.20 20.38 -8.29
N ALA A 291 -26.36 21.42 -8.42
CA ALA A 291 -25.38 21.49 -9.51
C ALA A 291 -24.41 20.31 -9.46
N ALA A 292 -23.85 19.99 -8.29
CA ALA A 292 -22.98 18.82 -8.12
C ALA A 292 -23.69 17.50 -8.47
N ARG A 293 -24.97 17.35 -8.10
CA ARG A 293 -25.78 16.16 -8.41
C ARG A 293 -26.06 15.99 -9.90
N ARG A 294 -26.25 17.10 -10.63
CA ARG A 294 -26.57 17.10 -12.07
C ARG A 294 -25.35 16.97 -12.98
N ASP A 295 -24.16 17.25 -12.47
CA ASP A 295 -22.94 17.15 -13.27
C ASP A 295 -22.78 15.70 -13.80
N PRO A 296 -22.53 15.50 -15.12
CA PRO A 296 -22.35 14.17 -15.69
C PRO A 296 -21.11 13.45 -15.14
N LEU A 297 -20.10 14.20 -14.70
CA LEU A 297 -18.92 13.69 -14.01
C LEU A 297 -19.02 14.02 -12.51
N VAL A 298 -18.14 13.41 -11.71
CA VAL A 298 -18.05 13.76 -10.29
C VAL A 298 -17.34 15.11 -10.17
N ALA A 299 -18.06 16.12 -9.71
CA ALA A 299 -17.52 17.47 -9.46
C ALA A 299 -16.74 17.51 -8.12
N TYR A 300 -15.61 16.82 -8.05
CA TYR A 300 -14.83 16.59 -6.82
C TYR A 300 -14.62 17.84 -5.94
N ASP A 301 -14.15 18.95 -6.53
CA ASP A 301 -13.91 20.20 -5.80
C ASP A 301 -15.19 20.77 -5.18
N LEU A 302 -16.28 20.78 -5.95
CA LEU A 302 -17.58 21.30 -5.49
C LEU A 302 -18.17 20.41 -4.40
N VAL A 303 -18.15 19.09 -4.59
CA VAL A 303 -18.66 18.11 -3.62
C VAL A 303 -17.85 18.17 -2.32
N GLY A 304 -16.52 18.22 -2.43
CA GLY A 304 -15.61 18.37 -1.29
C GLY A 304 -15.91 19.66 -0.52
N ALA A 305 -16.08 20.79 -1.21
CA ALA A 305 -16.39 22.07 -0.60
C ALA A 305 -17.73 22.06 0.16
N ILE A 306 -18.83 21.60 -0.47
CA ILE A 306 -20.15 21.58 0.19
C ILE A 306 -20.19 20.59 1.36
N LYS A 307 -19.50 19.45 1.27
CA LYS A 307 -19.44 18.48 2.38
C LYS A 307 -18.60 19.03 3.53
N ARG A 308 -17.45 19.64 3.23
CA ARG A 308 -16.57 20.26 4.23
C ARG A 308 -17.28 21.34 5.03
N GLU A 309 -18.04 22.22 4.35
CA GLU A 309 -18.83 23.28 4.98
C GLU A 309 -19.74 22.71 6.08
N VAL A 310 -20.50 21.64 5.79
CA VAL A 310 -21.41 21.00 6.76
C VAL A 310 -20.66 20.22 7.84
N LEU A 311 -19.56 19.55 7.50
CA LEU A 311 -18.73 18.83 8.47
C LEU A 311 -18.12 19.76 9.51
N GLU A 312 -17.73 20.98 9.14
CA GLU A 312 -17.24 21.98 10.09
C GLU A 312 -18.34 22.44 11.05
N LEU A 313 -19.58 22.58 10.58
CA LEU A 313 -20.74 22.86 11.45
C LEU A 313 -20.99 21.70 12.41
N CYS A 314 -20.99 20.46 11.91
CA CYS A 314 -21.16 19.27 12.72
C CYS A 314 -20.07 19.14 13.78
N TYR A 315 -18.81 19.39 13.42
CA TYR A 315 -17.69 19.34 14.35
C TYR A 315 -17.79 20.37 15.47
N ARG A 316 -18.19 21.62 15.15
CA ARG A 316 -18.40 22.65 16.17
C ARG A 316 -19.50 22.28 17.16
N ALA A 317 -20.61 21.74 16.66
CA ALA A 317 -21.69 21.22 17.51
C ALA A 317 -21.20 20.03 18.35
N PHE A 318 -20.48 19.09 17.73
CA PHE A 318 -19.92 17.91 18.39
C PHE A 318 -19.01 18.29 19.56
N LEU A 319 -18.08 19.24 19.38
CA LEU A 319 -17.22 19.69 20.48
C LEU A 319 -18.03 20.31 21.61
N ARG A 320 -18.98 21.19 21.29
CA ARG A 320 -19.86 21.86 22.28
C ARG A 320 -20.70 20.87 23.09
N GLU A 321 -21.17 19.80 22.46
CA GLU A 321 -22.08 18.81 23.09
C GLU A 321 -21.33 17.71 23.84
N HIS A 322 -20.12 17.36 23.39
CA HIS A 322 -19.44 16.15 23.85
C HIS A 322 -18.11 16.38 24.57
N PHE A 323 -17.58 17.60 24.59
CA PHE A 323 -16.33 17.96 25.27
C PHE A 323 -16.46 19.19 26.17
N GLU A 324 -15.61 19.25 27.19
CA GLU A 324 -15.39 20.41 28.07
C GLU A 324 -13.91 20.82 28.10
N GLY A 325 -13.65 22.04 28.56
CA GLY A 325 -12.31 22.63 28.62
C GLY A 325 -11.91 23.32 27.32
N ASP A 326 -10.61 23.61 27.20
CA ASP A 326 -10.01 24.29 26.06
C ASP A 326 -8.94 23.40 25.41
N GLU A 327 -8.66 23.63 24.13
CA GLU A 327 -7.53 22.99 23.46
C GLU A 327 -6.20 23.43 24.11
N PRO A 328 -5.19 22.53 24.20
CA PRO A 328 -5.17 21.14 23.70
C PRO A 328 -5.78 20.09 24.65
N GLU A 329 -6.29 20.50 25.81
CA GLU A 329 -6.67 19.63 26.95
C GLU A 329 -8.18 19.30 27.02
N LEU A 330 -8.86 19.24 25.87
CA LEU A 330 -10.29 18.90 25.81
C LEU A 330 -10.59 17.54 26.45
N LYS A 331 -11.60 17.50 27.33
CA LYS A 331 -12.01 16.29 28.05
C LYS A 331 -13.36 15.79 27.54
N PRO A 332 -13.50 14.49 27.21
CA PRO A 332 -14.76 13.95 26.73
C PRO A 332 -15.80 13.82 27.86
N MET A 333 -16.98 14.43 27.70
CA MET A 333 -18.08 14.40 28.67
C MET A 333 -19.03 13.20 28.45
N THR A 334 -19.26 12.84 27.19
CA THR A 334 -20.27 11.86 26.78
C THR A 334 -19.64 10.59 26.21
N GLU A 335 -20.43 9.54 25.97
CA GLU A 335 -19.91 8.31 25.35
C GLU A 335 -19.40 8.55 23.92
N ARG A 336 -20.10 9.36 23.14
CA ARG A 336 -19.69 9.72 21.78
C ARG A 336 -18.36 10.50 21.77
N GLY A 337 -18.15 11.38 22.75
CA GLY A 337 -16.87 12.05 22.96
C GLY A 337 -15.76 11.05 23.36
N ARG A 338 -16.06 10.09 24.23
CA ARG A 338 -15.12 9.03 24.63
C ARG A 338 -14.79 8.08 23.48
N ASP A 339 -15.74 7.77 22.60
CA ASP A 339 -15.52 6.99 21.38
C ASP A 339 -14.50 7.65 20.47
N PHE A 340 -14.67 8.96 20.21
CA PHE A 340 -13.71 9.73 19.44
C PHE A 340 -12.33 9.77 20.10
N HIS A 341 -12.27 10.00 21.42
CA HIS A 341 -11.01 9.99 22.16
C HIS A 341 -10.27 8.64 22.04
N ARG A 342 -10.99 7.52 22.28
CA ARG A 342 -10.43 6.16 22.12
C ARG A 342 -9.97 5.88 20.70
N PHE A 343 -10.69 6.39 19.69
CA PHE A 343 -10.25 6.31 18.31
C PHE A 343 -8.90 7.03 18.12
N THR A 344 -8.76 8.25 18.62
CA THR A 344 -7.50 9.00 18.49
C THR A 344 -6.33 8.33 19.21
N GLU A 345 -6.55 7.77 20.41
CA GLU A 345 -5.53 7.02 21.15
C GLU A 345 -5.11 5.75 20.40
N ARG A 346 -6.08 5.00 19.86
CA ARG A 346 -5.81 3.77 19.10
C ARG A 346 -5.05 4.03 17.80
N GLU A 347 -5.38 5.09 17.07
CA GLU A 347 -4.70 5.41 15.82
C GLU A 347 -3.35 6.11 16.02
N GLY A 348 -3.10 6.68 17.21
CA GLY A 348 -1.81 7.16 17.67
C GLY A 348 -1.16 8.23 16.78
N ASP A 349 0.18 8.23 16.78
CA ASP A 349 1.00 9.21 16.07
C ASP A 349 0.73 9.24 14.56
N SER A 350 0.30 8.12 13.98
CA SER A 350 -0.10 8.05 12.59
C SER A 350 -1.22 9.00 12.24
N LEU A 351 -2.28 8.99 13.04
CA LEU A 351 -3.42 9.87 12.83
C LEU A 351 -3.06 11.31 13.18
N ALA A 352 -2.24 11.51 14.22
CA ALA A 352 -1.77 12.83 14.61
C ALA A 352 -0.98 13.50 13.47
N ASP A 353 -0.01 12.80 12.87
CA ASP A 353 0.82 13.35 11.81
C ASP A 353 0.05 13.57 10.52
N TYR A 354 -0.89 12.67 10.17
CA TYR A 354 -1.78 12.89 9.03
C TYR A 354 -2.65 14.13 9.21
N ALA A 355 -3.31 14.27 10.37
CA ALA A 355 -4.14 15.42 10.66
C ALA A 355 -3.32 16.73 10.71
N LEU A 356 -2.07 16.64 11.20
CA LEU A 356 -1.13 17.75 11.22
C LEU A 356 -0.68 18.17 9.82
N PHE A 357 -0.39 17.20 8.95
CA PHE A 357 -0.09 17.45 7.53
C PHE A 357 -1.25 18.18 6.84
N GLN A 358 -2.49 17.70 7.01
CA GLN A 358 -3.66 18.35 6.42
C GLN A 358 -3.83 19.80 6.92
N THR A 359 -3.59 20.02 8.22
CA THR A 359 -3.65 21.35 8.83
C THR A 359 -2.56 22.28 8.29
N LEU A 360 -1.33 21.77 8.12
CA LEU A 360 -0.22 22.52 7.54
C LEU A 360 -0.51 22.88 6.09
N GLU A 361 -0.94 21.91 5.27
CA GLU A 361 -1.26 22.11 3.86
C GLU A 361 -2.30 23.22 3.68
N GLU A 362 -3.40 23.16 4.44
CA GLU A 362 -4.43 24.18 4.42
C GLU A 362 -3.90 25.56 4.85
N SER A 363 -3.16 25.62 5.96
CA SER A 363 -2.56 26.87 6.45
C SER A 363 -1.59 27.47 5.44
N ARG A 364 -0.74 26.66 4.80
CA ARG A 364 0.22 27.11 3.81
C ARG A 364 -0.46 27.62 2.55
N GLN A 365 -1.51 26.94 2.09
CA GLN A 365 -2.30 27.37 0.93
C GLN A 365 -2.93 28.76 1.17
N VAL A 366 -3.47 29.00 2.37
CA VAL A 366 -4.05 30.30 2.74
C VAL A 366 -2.99 31.40 2.79
N GLU A 367 -1.84 31.15 3.41
CA GLU A 367 -0.79 32.16 3.58
C GLU A 367 -0.06 32.52 2.26
N GLN A 368 0.15 31.54 1.38
CA GLN A 368 0.96 31.72 0.17
C GLN A 368 0.12 32.06 -1.06
N GLY A 369 -1.21 31.88 -1.00
CA GLY A 369 -2.13 32.11 -2.13
C GLY A 369 -1.94 31.16 -3.32
N VAL A 370 -0.95 30.27 -3.26
CA VAL A 370 -0.61 29.25 -4.26
C VAL A 370 -0.41 27.93 -3.53
N SER A 371 -0.85 26.82 -4.13
CA SER A 371 -0.58 25.49 -3.59
C SER A 371 0.91 25.17 -3.69
N ALA A 372 1.59 25.15 -2.54
CA ALA A 372 2.99 24.74 -2.43
C ALA A 372 3.08 23.30 -1.88
N THR A 373 3.90 22.49 -2.53
CA THR A 373 4.22 21.13 -2.05
C THR A 373 5.00 21.20 -0.72
N TRP A 374 4.96 20.14 0.08
CA TRP A 374 5.66 20.15 1.37
C TRP A 374 7.18 20.36 1.22
N ALA A 375 7.77 19.92 0.09
CA ALA A 375 9.18 20.17 -0.23
C ALA A 375 9.49 21.66 -0.43
N GLN A 376 8.49 22.49 -0.73
CA GLN A 376 8.59 23.93 -0.91
C GLN A 376 8.22 24.72 0.35
N TRP A 377 7.72 24.06 1.41
CA TRP A 377 7.45 24.73 2.69
C TRP A 377 8.75 25.27 3.31
N PRO A 378 8.68 26.20 4.27
CA PRO A 378 9.82 26.57 5.08
C PRO A 378 10.48 25.34 5.72
N GLU A 379 11.82 25.32 5.77
CA GLU A 379 12.63 24.16 6.23
C GLU A 379 12.12 23.53 7.54
N PRO A 380 11.74 24.31 8.58
CA PRO A 380 11.26 23.71 9.83
C PRO A 380 9.99 22.88 9.67
N TYR A 381 9.16 23.11 8.66
CA TYR A 381 7.91 22.37 8.44
C TYR A 381 8.06 21.16 7.50
N ARG A 382 9.23 20.97 6.89
CA ARG A 382 9.46 19.85 5.97
C ARG A 382 9.65 18.52 6.68
N THR A 383 10.08 18.54 7.94
CA THR A 383 10.37 17.34 8.72
C THR A 383 9.33 17.15 9.83
N PRO A 384 8.61 16.02 9.90
CA PRO A 384 7.56 15.78 10.89
C PRO A 384 7.97 15.87 12.36
N THR A 385 9.27 15.74 12.65
CA THR A 385 9.81 15.66 14.01
C THR A 385 10.49 16.94 14.48
N SER A 386 10.35 18.06 13.76
CA SER A 386 10.98 19.33 14.16
C SER A 386 10.27 19.98 15.36
N GLU A 387 11.00 20.78 16.13
CA GLU A 387 10.39 21.57 17.23
C GLU A 387 9.32 22.54 16.74
N ALA A 388 9.50 23.13 15.55
CA ALA A 388 8.54 24.03 14.93
C ALA A 388 7.21 23.32 14.60
N ILE A 389 7.26 22.03 14.23
CA ILE A 389 6.07 21.23 13.97
C ILE A 389 5.31 20.92 15.27
N LEU A 390 6.02 20.65 16.37
CA LEU A 390 5.40 20.46 17.68
C LEU A 390 4.70 21.74 18.15
N GLU A 391 5.34 22.89 17.99
CA GLU A 391 4.75 24.19 18.31
C GLU A 391 3.54 24.50 17.41
N PHE A 392 3.66 24.25 16.10
CA PHE A 392 2.55 24.42 15.16
C PHE A 392 1.35 23.54 15.54
N ARG A 393 1.59 22.27 15.86
CA ARG A 393 0.55 21.34 16.33
C ARG A 393 -0.17 21.89 17.56
N HIS A 394 0.58 22.37 18.55
CA HIS A 394 -0.02 22.94 19.76
C HIS A 394 -0.89 24.16 19.45
N ARG A 395 -0.41 25.09 18.62
CA ARG A 395 -1.16 26.31 18.23
C ARG A 395 -2.40 26.02 17.38
N HIS A 396 -2.37 24.96 16.58
CA HIS A 396 -3.44 24.62 15.63
C HIS A 396 -4.22 23.36 16.03
N MET A 397 -4.18 22.95 17.31
CA MET A 397 -4.74 21.67 17.76
C MET A 397 -6.23 21.52 17.43
N GLN A 398 -7.01 22.61 17.47
CA GLN A 398 -8.42 22.59 17.08
C GLN A 398 -8.62 22.08 15.64
N ARG A 399 -7.76 22.52 14.69
CA ARG A 399 -7.84 22.12 13.28
C ARG A 399 -7.26 20.73 13.06
N VAL A 400 -6.19 20.36 13.77
CA VAL A 400 -5.69 18.98 13.81
C VAL A 400 -6.82 18.03 14.24
N ARG A 401 -7.50 18.35 15.34
CA ARG A 401 -8.59 17.52 15.86
C ARG A 401 -9.79 17.45 14.92
N PHE A 402 -10.06 18.49 14.13
CA PHE A 402 -11.06 18.42 13.06
C PHE A 402 -10.72 17.31 12.04
N PHE A 403 -9.49 17.26 11.54
CA PHE A 403 -9.09 16.19 10.61
C PHE A 403 -9.10 14.80 11.27
N GLN A 404 -8.80 14.70 12.56
CA GLN A 404 -8.97 13.46 13.32
C GLN A 404 -10.45 13.04 13.39
N TYR A 405 -11.36 13.98 13.62
CA TYR A 405 -12.81 13.75 13.65
C TYR A 405 -13.33 13.24 12.30
N LEU A 406 -12.84 13.77 11.18
CA LEU A 406 -13.21 13.28 9.85
C LEU A 406 -12.82 11.81 9.65
N GLN A 407 -11.59 11.45 10.04
CA GLN A 407 -11.12 10.07 9.96
C GLN A 407 -11.89 9.14 10.88
N TRP A 408 -12.31 9.62 12.05
CA TRP A 408 -13.17 8.88 12.95
C TRP A 408 -14.54 8.59 12.31
N LEU A 409 -15.21 9.61 11.75
CA LEU A 409 -16.49 9.45 11.07
C LEU A 409 -16.40 8.46 9.91
N ALA A 410 -15.39 8.61 9.04
CA ALA A 410 -15.18 7.72 7.91
C ALA A 410 -14.92 6.27 8.35
N ALA A 411 -14.07 6.08 9.36
CA ALA A 411 -13.75 4.76 9.88
C ALA A 411 -14.95 4.10 10.57
N ASP A 412 -15.74 4.85 11.34
CA ASP A 412 -16.93 4.35 12.04
C ASP A 412 -18.01 3.90 11.06
N GLN A 413 -18.32 4.73 10.05
CA GLN A 413 -19.27 4.37 8.99
C GLN A 413 -18.81 3.12 8.23
N LEU A 414 -17.54 3.05 7.83
CA LEU A 414 -17.01 1.90 7.10
C LEU A 414 -16.98 0.61 7.94
N LEU A 415 -16.65 0.70 9.23
CA LEU A 415 -16.74 -0.44 10.16
C LEU A 415 -18.19 -0.88 10.38
N GLY A 416 -19.14 0.06 10.43
CA GLY A 416 -20.57 -0.22 10.45
C GLY A 416 -21.02 -1.02 9.23
N LEU A 417 -20.57 -0.61 8.04
CA LEU A 417 -20.84 -1.33 6.79
C LEU A 417 -20.22 -2.72 6.76
N ALA A 418 -18.96 -2.88 7.22
CA ALA A 418 -18.31 -4.18 7.31
C ALA A 418 -19.00 -5.13 8.29
N LYS A 419 -19.71 -4.59 9.30
CA LYS A 419 -20.62 -5.39 10.13
C LYS A 419 -21.93 -5.71 9.41
N LYS A 420 -22.50 -4.75 8.66
CA LYS A 420 -23.74 -4.95 7.88
C LYS A 420 -23.60 -6.08 6.87
N THR A 421 -22.49 -6.17 6.14
CA THR A 421 -22.25 -7.27 5.16
C THR A 421 -22.41 -8.66 5.77
N ARG A 422 -21.91 -8.88 6.99
CA ARG A 422 -22.10 -10.13 7.74
C ARG A 422 -23.57 -10.38 8.09
N GLY A 423 -24.29 -9.34 8.48
CA GLY A 423 -25.73 -9.40 8.75
C GLY A 423 -26.56 -9.73 7.51
N GLU A 424 -26.07 -9.34 6.32
CA GLU A 424 -26.68 -9.65 5.03
C GLU A 424 -26.21 -10.97 4.40
N GLY A 425 -25.53 -11.83 5.17
CA GLY A 425 -25.15 -13.18 4.74
C GLY A 425 -23.96 -13.25 3.78
N MET A 426 -23.16 -12.18 3.68
CA MET A 426 -21.99 -12.13 2.80
C MET A 426 -20.74 -12.72 3.51
N PRO A 427 -20.24 -13.92 3.17
CA PRO A 427 -19.12 -14.55 3.87
C PRO A 427 -17.79 -13.80 3.78
N ILE A 428 -17.54 -13.04 2.70
CA ILE A 428 -16.35 -12.17 2.57
C ILE A 428 -16.71 -10.72 2.93
N GLY A 429 -17.90 -10.26 2.53
CA GLY A 429 -18.32 -8.88 2.72
C GLY A 429 -17.59 -7.95 1.75
N PHE A 430 -16.61 -7.18 2.21
CA PHE A 430 -15.86 -6.28 1.33
C PHE A 430 -14.53 -6.87 0.88
N TYR A 431 -14.23 -6.61 -0.39
CA TYR A 431 -12.94 -6.73 -1.03
C TYR A 431 -12.42 -5.32 -1.28
N HIS A 432 -11.47 -4.88 -0.44
CA HIS A 432 -10.83 -3.57 -0.57
C HIS A 432 -9.67 -3.62 -1.56
N ASP A 433 -9.22 -2.46 -2.00
CA ASP A 433 -8.08 -2.33 -2.91
C ASP A 433 -6.97 -1.46 -2.32
N LEU A 434 -5.76 -2.01 -2.24
CA LEU A 434 -4.57 -1.32 -1.77
C LEU A 434 -3.73 -0.87 -2.96
N ALA A 435 -3.79 0.42 -3.26
CA ALA A 435 -2.92 1.08 -4.21
C ALA A 435 -1.42 0.86 -3.90
N LEU A 436 -0.63 0.70 -4.97
CA LEU A 436 0.80 0.43 -4.89
C LEU A 436 1.60 1.53 -4.15
N GLY A 437 1.23 2.79 -4.35
CA GLY A 437 1.98 3.95 -3.82
C GLY A 437 1.10 5.12 -3.44
N SER A 438 1.74 6.22 -3.04
CA SER A 438 1.12 7.46 -2.60
C SER A 438 1.81 8.66 -3.23
N ASP A 439 1.08 9.77 -3.42
CA ASP A 439 1.63 11.03 -3.86
C ASP A 439 2.83 11.42 -2.99
N ARG A 440 3.96 11.66 -3.66
CA ARG A 440 5.19 12.20 -3.09
C ARG A 440 4.95 13.41 -2.21
N ASN A 441 4.04 14.27 -2.65
CA ASN A 441 3.73 15.54 -2.01
C ASN A 441 2.48 15.43 -1.11
N GLY A 442 2.04 14.21 -0.81
CA GLY A 442 1.00 13.91 0.16
C GLY A 442 1.56 13.64 1.56
N ALA A 443 0.65 13.31 2.47
CA ALA A 443 0.95 13.05 3.87
C ALA A 443 1.92 11.87 4.06
N ASP A 444 1.76 10.78 3.29
CA ASP A 444 2.67 9.63 3.37
C ASP A 444 4.08 10.00 2.90
N GLY A 445 4.19 10.80 1.82
CA GLY A 445 5.48 11.29 1.33
C GLY A 445 6.20 12.20 2.34
N TRP A 446 5.45 13.01 3.09
CA TRP A 446 5.99 13.83 4.17
C TRP A 446 6.35 13.02 5.43
N ARG A 447 5.53 12.02 5.80
CA ARG A 447 5.75 11.19 6.99
C ARG A 447 6.90 10.19 6.82
N PHE A 448 6.98 9.53 5.66
CA PHE A 448 7.85 8.38 5.42
C PHE A 448 9.13 8.70 4.65
N GLN A 449 9.62 9.95 4.74
CA GLN A 449 10.85 10.39 4.08
C GLN A 449 12.08 9.53 4.42
N ASN A 450 12.09 8.93 5.60
CA ASN A 450 13.17 8.06 6.07
C ASN A 450 13.21 6.70 5.37
N VAL A 451 12.10 6.23 4.77
CA VAL A 451 12.00 4.91 4.11
C VAL A 451 11.59 4.99 2.64
N LEU A 452 11.30 6.17 2.11
CA LEU A 452 11.00 6.39 0.69
C LEU A 452 12.24 6.87 -0.07
N ALA A 453 12.45 6.35 -1.28
CA ALA A 453 13.47 6.86 -2.19
C ALA A 453 12.92 8.06 -2.98
N LEU A 454 12.99 9.25 -2.39
CA LEU A 454 12.39 10.46 -2.98
C LEU A 454 13.08 10.96 -4.27
N ASN A 455 14.18 10.38 -4.73
CA ASN A 455 14.77 10.73 -6.02
C ASN A 455 14.56 9.66 -7.11
N ALA A 456 13.63 8.74 -6.89
CA ALA A 456 13.15 7.78 -7.88
C ALA A 456 11.61 7.82 -7.94
N ASP A 457 11.06 7.38 -9.06
CA ASP A 457 9.64 7.15 -9.28
C ASP A 457 9.41 5.65 -9.58
N CYS A 458 8.26 5.12 -9.16
CA CYS A 458 7.80 3.81 -9.59
C CYS A 458 7.28 3.86 -11.02
N GLY A 459 7.45 2.77 -11.75
CA GLY A 459 6.93 2.66 -13.12
C GLY A 459 6.88 1.24 -13.65
N ALA A 460 6.85 1.15 -14.97
CA ALA A 460 6.97 -0.08 -15.72
C ALA A 460 7.91 0.13 -16.93
N PRO A 461 8.67 -0.91 -17.34
CA PRO A 461 9.49 -0.83 -18.53
C PRO A 461 8.63 -0.64 -19.79
N PRO A 462 9.24 -0.21 -20.91
CA PRO A 462 8.59 -0.22 -22.22
C PRO A 462 7.90 -1.55 -22.56
N ASP A 463 6.68 -1.47 -23.09
CA ASP A 463 5.92 -2.63 -23.57
C ASP A 463 5.12 -2.31 -24.84
N ALA A 464 4.41 -3.30 -25.39
CA ALA A 464 3.66 -3.14 -26.65
C ALA A 464 2.46 -2.16 -26.53
N PHE A 465 1.93 -1.96 -25.33
CA PHE A 465 0.83 -1.01 -25.07
C PHE A 465 1.35 0.40 -24.77
N ALA A 466 2.51 0.51 -24.11
CA ALA A 466 3.20 1.74 -23.75
C ALA A 466 4.69 1.67 -24.20
N PRO A 467 4.98 2.00 -25.48
CA PRO A 467 6.34 1.88 -26.04
C PRO A 467 7.41 2.74 -25.36
N GLU A 468 7.00 3.79 -24.66
CA GLU A 468 7.90 4.66 -23.88
C GLU A 468 8.10 4.19 -22.44
N GLY A 469 7.41 3.11 -22.03
CA GLY A 469 7.26 2.70 -20.64
C GLY A 469 6.24 3.55 -19.90
N GLN A 470 6.11 3.33 -18.60
CA GLN A 470 5.18 4.06 -17.74
C GLN A 470 5.92 4.62 -16.54
N ASN A 471 5.73 5.91 -16.25
CA ASN A 471 6.15 6.51 -14.99
C ASN A 471 4.89 6.87 -14.19
N TRP A 472 4.69 6.22 -13.05
CA TRP A 472 3.52 6.40 -12.21
C TRP A 472 3.68 7.56 -11.20
N GLY A 473 4.89 8.14 -11.09
CA GLY A 473 5.14 9.44 -10.44
C GLY A 473 5.26 9.43 -8.91
N PHE A 474 5.01 8.31 -8.24
CA PHE A 474 5.16 8.17 -6.79
C PHE A 474 6.49 7.50 -6.39
N PRO A 475 7.06 7.83 -5.22
CA PRO A 475 8.33 7.29 -4.76
C PRO A 475 8.18 5.83 -4.29
N PRO A 476 9.16 4.95 -4.60
CA PRO A 476 9.20 3.61 -4.05
C PRO A 476 9.69 3.60 -2.59
N LEU A 477 9.33 2.54 -1.86
CA LEU A 477 9.97 2.22 -0.57
C LEU A 477 11.40 1.75 -0.80
N ASP A 478 12.38 2.33 -0.11
CA ASP A 478 13.77 1.84 -0.13
C ASP A 478 13.85 0.49 0.62
N PRO A 479 14.20 -0.63 -0.05
CA PRO A 479 14.18 -1.96 0.58
C PRO A 479 15.16 -2.09 1.75
N LEU A 480 16.30 -1.37 1.72
CA LEU A 480 17.31 -1.44 2.76
C LEU A 480 16.85 -0.68 4.01
N ARG A 481 16.29 0.52 3.83
CA ARG A 481 15.76 1.30 4.95
C ARG A 481 14.46 0.77 5.50
N LEU A 482 13.63 0.20 4.63
CA LEU A 482 12.43 -0.52 5.04
C LEU A 482 12.80 -1.65 6.00
N ARG A 483 13.83 -2.45 5.66
CA ARG A 483 14.33 -3.48 6.58
C ARG A 483 14.95 -2.88 7.85
N MET A 484 15.75 -1.82 7.72
CA MET A 484 16.38 -1.16 8.87
C MET A 484 15.36 -0.61 9.89
N SER A 485 14.21 -0.13 9.41
CA SER A 485 13.10 0.35 10.24
C SER A 485 12.21 -0.75 10.80
N GLY A 486 12.58 -2.03 10.62
CA GLY A 486 11.78 -3.15 11.09
C GLY A 486 10.50 -3.38 10.29
N TYR A 487 10.43 -2.91 9.03
CA TYR A 487 9.24 -2.95 8.18
C TYR A 487 8.03 -2.21 8.74
N GLN A 488 8.22 -1.27 9.67
CA GLN A 488 7.13 -0.63 10.43
C GLN A 488 6.06 -0.01 9.52
N SER A 489 6.46 0.68 8.44
CA SER A 489 5.52 1.33 7.52
C SER A 489 4.63 0.32 6.76
N VAL A 490 5.17 -0.83 6.36
CA VAL A 490 4.41 -1.90 5.69
C VAL A 490 3.47 -2.62 6.66
N ILE A 491 3.95 -2.91 7.88
CA ILE A 491 3.11 -3.52 8.93
C ILE A 491 1.91 -2.62 9.23
N GLU A 492 2.16 -1.32 9.40
CA GLU A 492 1.11 -0.33 9.65
C GLU A 492 0.12 -0.24 8.48
N LEU A 493 0.63 -0.17 7.25
CA LEU A 493 -0.17 -0.13 6.03
C LEU A 493 -1.14 -1.31 5.95
N LEU A 494 -0.64 -2.53 6.17
CA LEU A 494 -1.44 -3.74 6.14
C LEU A 494 -2.50 -3.73 7.25
N ARG A 495 -2.13 -3.40 8.49
CA ARG A 495 -3.08 -3.34 9.62
C ARG A 495 -4.25 -2.40 9.38
N LYS A 496 -3.97 -1.22 8.82
CA LYS A 496 -5.00 -0.22 8.56
C LYS A 496 -5.94 -0.64 7.43
N ASN A 497 -5.44 -1.34 6.42
CA ASN A 497 -6.24 -1.71 5.25
C ASN A 497 -6.99 -3.04 5.42
N LEU A 498 -6.44 -4.01 6.16
CA LEU A 498 -7.05 -5.34 6.32
C LEU A 498 -8.28 -5.36 7.24
N ARG A 499 -8.51 -4.31 8.04
CA ARG A 499 -9.56 -4.30 9.09
C ARG A 499 -10.98 -4.00 8.60
N TYR A 500 -11.14 -3.55 7.35
CA TYR A 500 -12.42 -3.04 6.82
C TYR A 500 -13.18 -4.02 5.91
N GLY A 501 -12.70 -5.25 5.74
CA GLY A 501 -13.33 -6.25 4.88
C GLY A 501 -12.77 -7.65 5.12
N GLY A 502 -13.35 -8.65 4.44
CA GLY A 502 -12.87 -10.03 4.48
C GLY A 502 -11.87 -10.35 3.38
N ALA A 503 -11.61 -9.42 2.45
CA ALA A 503 -10.59 -9.56 1.42
C ALA A 503 -9.88 -8.22 1.10
N ILE A 504 -8.65 -8.30 0.59
CA ILE A 504 -7.84 -7.18 0.09
C ILE A 504 -7.22 -7.54 -1.27
N ARG A 505 -7.22 -6.59 -2.22
CA ARG A 505 -6.38 -6.60 -3.42
C ARG A 505 -5.08 -5.90 -3.10
N LEU A 506 -3.95 -6.51 -3.44
CA LEU A 506 -2.68 -5.82 -3.55
C LEU A 506 -2.48 -5.45 -5.02
N ASP A 507 -2.59 -4.15 -5.32
CA ASP A 507 -2.26 -3.60 -6.62
C ASP A 507 -0.77 -3.83 -6.91
N HIS A 508 -0.45 -4.34 -8.10
CA HIS A 508 0.92 -4.67 -8.51
C HIS A 508 1.68 -5.50 -7.48
N VAL A 509 1.18 -6.72 -7.18
CA VAL A 509 1.73 -7.58 -6.10
C VAL A 509 3.21 -7.94 -6.29
N MET A 510 3.73 -7.78 -7.51
CA MET A 510 5.13 -7.89 -7.87
C MET A 510 6.04 -7.02 -6.98
N ALA A 511 5.52 -5.91 -6.42
CA ALA A 511 6.26 -5.04 -5.50
C ALA A 511 6.77 -5.74 -4.24
N LEU A 512 6.24 -6.93 -3.89
CA LEU A 512 6.80 -7.76 -2.82
C LEU A 512 8.16 -8.38 -3.20
N PHE A 513 8.46 -8.49 -4.49
CA PHE A 513 9.64 -9.16 -5.04
C PHE A 513 10.60 -8.20 -5.72
N ARG A 514 10.06 -7.31 -6.57
CA ARG A 514 10.82 -6.30 -7.31
C ARG A 514 9.91 -5.18 -7.75
N LEU A 515 10.46 -3.97 -7.90
CA LEU A 515 9.74 -2.85 -8.47
C LEU A 515 10.62 -2.13 -9.48
N PHE A 516 10.03 -1.67 -10.59
CA PHE A 516 10.76 -0.92 -11.60
C PHE A 516 10.89 0.53 -11.15
N TRP A 517 12.13 0.94 -10.88
CA TRP A 517 12.46 2.28 -10.43
C TRP A 517 13.01 3.09 -11.60
N ILE A 518 12.51 4.31 -11.74
CA ILE A 518 12.96 5.29 -12.72
C ILE A 518 13.64 6.42 -11.94
N PRO A 519 14.91 6.76 -12.21
CA PRO A 519 15.51 7.93 -11.61
C PRO A 519 14.70 9.18 -11.97
N ARG A 520 14.38 10.00 -10.96
CA ARG A 520 13.46 11.12 -11.13
C ARG A 520 13.97 12.10 -12.20
N GLY A 521 13.08 12.48 -13.11
CA GLY A 521 13.38 13.39 -14.21
C GLY A 521 14.03 12.73 -15.44
N LEU A 522 14.26 11.42 -15.41
CA LEU A 522 14.70 10.64 -16.57
C LEU A 522 13.53 9.86 -17.19
N PRO A 523 13.62 9.47 -18.49
CA PRO A 523 12.60 8.65 -19.13
C PRO A 523 12.54 7.24 -18.55
N ALA A 524 11.41 6.55 -18.69
CA ALA A 524 11.24 5.19 -18.15
C ALA A 524 12.22 4.16 -18.74
N SER A 525 12.73 4.40 -19.95
CA SER A 525 13.80 3.61 -20.57
C SER A 525 15.13 3.63 -19.77
N MET A 526 15.33 4.61 -18.89
CA MET A 526 16.47 4.68 -17.98
C MET A 526 16.21 3.99 -16.63
N GLY A 527 15.04 3.37 -16.44
CA GLY A 527 14.70 2.64 -15.24
C GLY A 527 15.25 1.20 -15.21
N THR A 528 15.19 0.59 -14.03
CA THR A 528 15.54 -0.82 -13.81
C THR A 528 14.78 -1.40 -12.63
N TYR A 529 14.80 -2.72 -12.47
CA TYR A 529 14.21 -3.38 -11.31
C TYR A 529 15.13 -3.26 -10.07
N VAL A 530 14.52 -3.01 -8.93
CA VAL A 530 15.14 -3.13 -7.60
C VAL A 530 14.44 -4.24 -6.82
N HIS A 531 15.20 -5.17 -6.28
CA HIS A 531 14.70 -6.31 -5.51
C HIS A 531 14.26 -5.92 -4.10
N TYR A 532 13.16 -6.53 -3.68
CA TYR A 532 12.67 -6.52 -2.31
C TYR A 532 12.87 -7.90 -1.69
N ARG A 533 12.90 -7.95 -0.35
CA ARG A 533 12.99 -9.19 0.40
C ARG A 533 11.60 -9.84 0.49
N ASP A 534 11.23 -10.57 -0.55
CA ASP A 534 9.92 -11.22 -0.65
C ASP A 534 9.64 -12.19 0.50
N GLU A 535 10.65 -12.89 1.01
CA GLU A 535 10.48 -13.79 2.15
C GLU A 535 10.00 -13.08 3.41
N ASP A 536 10.56 -11.89 3.69
CA ASP A 536 10.20 -11.05 4.83
C ASP A 536 8.81 -10.41 4.60
N LEU A 537 8.57 -9.87 3.40
CA LEU A 537 7.31 -9.19 3.07
C LEU A 537 6.12 -10.16 2.99
N LEU A 538 6.30 -11.35 2.42
CA LEU A 538 5.28 -12.41 2.41
C LEU A 538 5.01 -12.94 3.82
N ALA A 539 6.01 -12.96 4.72
CA ALA A 539 5.81 -13.32 6.12
C ALA A 539 4.92 -12.32 6.85
N ILE A 540 5.24 -11.04 6.69
CA ILE A 540 4.47 -9.93 7.27
C ILE A 540 3.04 -9.95 6.71
N LEU A 541 2.88 -10.09 5.39
CA LEU A 541 1.58 -10.19 4.74
C LEU A 541 0.74 -11.36 5.28
N ALA A 542 1.34 -12.55 5.39
CA ALA A 542 0.68 -13.73 5.93
C ALA A 542 0.26 -13.54 7.40
N LEU A 543 1.15 -12.95 8.21
CA LEU A 543 0.88 -12.66 9.61
C LEU A 543 -0.30 -11.69 9.78
N GLU A 544 -0.29 -10.58 9.06
CA GLU A 544 -1.37 -9.58 9.16
C GLU A 544 -2.69 -10.11 8.56
N SER A 545 -2.62 -10.86 7.46
CA SER A 545 -3.79 -11.54 6.86
C SER A 545 -4.45 -12.51 7.85
N VAL A 546 -3.66 -13.35 8.55
CA VAL A 546 -4.17 -14.29 9.57
C VAL A 546 -4.74 -13.56 10.77
N ARG A 547 -4.08 -12.50 11.27
CA ARG A 547 -4.56 -11.70 12.39
C ARG A 547 -5.89 -11.00 12.08
N ALA A 548 -6.05 -10.51 10.86
CA ALA A 548 -7.26 -9.83 10.41
C ALA A 548 -8.37 -10.81 9.92
N LYS A 549 -8.03 -12.08 9.66
CA LYS A 549 -8.88 -13.05 8.95
C LYS A 549 -9.33 -12.53 7.58
N THR A 550 -8.38 -11.99 6.84
CA THR A 550 -8.62 -11.30 5.57
C THR A 550 -7.90 -12.02 4.44
N LEU A 551 -8.66 -12.47 3.45
CA LEU A 551 -8.16 -13.09 2.23
C LEU A 551 -7.32 -12.10 1.43
N VAL A 552 -6.21 -12.56 0.84
CA VAL A 552 -5.34 -11.71 0.02
C VAL A 552 -5.43 -12.13 -1.44
N ILE A 553 -5.72 -11.17 -2.30
CA ILE A 553 -5.66 -11.29 -3.76
C ILE A 553 -4.49 -10.43 -4.22
N GLY A 554 -3.51 -11.02 -4.91
CA GLY A 554 -2.43 -10.31 -5.56
C GLY A 554 -2.79 -10.05 -7.02
N GLU A 555 -2.77 -8.80 -7.45
CA GLU A 555 -2.86 -8.52 -8.87
C GLU A 555 -1.52 -8.86 -9.54
N ASP A 556 -1.52 -10.00 -10.26
CA ASP A 556 -0.35 -10.59 -10.91
C ASP A 556 -0.44 -10.53 -12.46
N LEU A 557 -0.82 -9.36 -12.99
CA LEU A 557 -0.87 -9.09 -14.44
C LEU A 557 0.45 -8.53 -14.98
N GLY A 558 0.59 -8.57 -16.30
CA GLY A 558 1.79 -8.13 -17.01
C GLY A 558 2.92 -9.17 -16.98
N THR A 559 4.16 -8.70 -16.95
CA THR A 559 5.37 -9.55 -17.03
C THR A 559 5.71 -10.16 -15.66
N VAL A 560 4.96 -11.21 -15.29
CA VAL A 560 5.13 -11.94 -14.03
C VAL A 560 5.81 -13.30 -14.29
N PRO A 561 7.02 -13.53 -13.75
CA PRO A 561 7.67 -14.84 -13.83
C PRO A 561 6.87 -15.94 -13.13
N ASP A 562 6.88 -17.16 -13.66
CA ASP A 562 6.09 -18.28 -13.10
C ASP A 562 6.44 -18.60 -11.64
N TRP A 563 7.73 -18.52 -11.29
CA TRP A 563 8.19 -18.74 -9.91
C TRP A 563 7.59 -17.74 -8.90
N VAL A 564 7.22 -16.53 -9.35
CA VAL A 564 6.54 -15.54 -8.51
C VAL A 564 5.12 -16.02 -8.20
N ARG A 565 4.40 -16.52 -9.21
CA ARG A 565 3.06 -17.09 -9.03
C ARG A 565 3.08 -18.31 -8.12
N ASP A 566 4.09 -19.17 -8.27
CA ASP A 566 4.27 -20.34 -7.40
C ASP A 566 4.48 -19.91 -5.93
N ARG A 567 5.33 -18.89 -5.69
CA ARG A 567 5.56 -18.34 -4.35
C ARG A 567 4.30 -17.70 -3.76
N LEU A 568 3.55 -16.93 -4.55
CA LEU A 568 2.28 -16.32 -4.12
C LEU A 568 1.24 -17.39 -3.76
N GLY A 569 1.08 -18.41 -4.61
CA GLY A 569 0.16 -19.52 -4.36
C GLY A 569 0.53 -20.31 -3.10
N ALA A 570 1.82 -20.61 -2.92
CA ALA A 570 2.35 -21.25 -1.72
C ALA A 570 2.11 -20.41 -0.45
N ALA A 571 2.21 -19.08 -0.55
CA ALA A 571 1.90 -18.14 0.52
C ALA A 571 0.39 -17.92 0.74
N GLY A 572 -0.50 -18.60 0.01
CA GLY A 572 -1.95 -18.45 0.14
C GLY A 572 -2.52 -17.16 -0.45
N VAL A 573 -1.78 -16.49 -1.33
CA VAL A 573 -2.26 -15.31 -2.08
C VAL A 573 -2.98 -15.78 -3.34
N LEU A 574 -4.21 -15.30 -3.57
CA LEU A 574 -4.98 -15.61 -4.77
C LEU A 574 -4.46 -14.78 -5.95
N SER A 575 -4.39 -15.41 -7.12
CA SER A 575 -4.07 -14.75 -8.38
C SER A 575 -5.28 -13.93 -8.91
N TYR A 576 -5.03 -12.97 -9.78
CA TYR A 576 -6.05 -12.13 -10.41
C TYR A 576 -6.12 -12.44 -11.92
N ARG A 577 -7.27 -12.95 -12.37
CA ARG A 577 -7.45 -13.49 -13.74
C ARG A 577 -8.47 -12.66 -14.51
N VAL A 578 -8.04 -12.01 -15.58
CA VAL A 578 -8.91 -11.17 -16.42
C VAL A 578 -9.21 -11.91 -17.72
N LEU A 579 -10.49 -12.15 -18.00
CA LEU A 579 -10.96 -12.92 -19.17
C LEU A 579 -10.23 -12.53 -20.46
N TYR A 580 -10.07 -11.23 -20.73
CA TYR A 580 -9.43 -10.73 -21.96
C TYR A 580 -7.97 -11.18 -22.16
N PHE A 581 -7.28 -11.50 -21.06
CA PHE A 581 -5.85 -11.85 -21.06
C PHE A 581 -5.61 -13.36 -20.95
N GLU A 582 -6.63 -14.15 -20.61
CA GLU A 582 -6.50 -15.58 -20.36
C GLU A 582 -6.48 -16.39 -21.66
N ARG A 583 -5.28 -16.57 -22.22
CA ARG A 583 -5.07 -17.23 -23.52
C ARG A 583 -4.12 -18.42 -23.41
N THR A 584 -4.41 -19.42 -24.22
CA THR A 584 -3.51 -20.54 -24.54
C THR A 584 -2.37 -20.08 -25.46
N GLN A 585 -1.35 -20.90 -25.65
CA GLN A 585 -0.27 -20.63 -26.62
C GLN A 585 -0.78 -20.48 -28.07
N SER A 586 -1.93 -21.08 -28.40
CA SER A 586 -2.57 -20.95 -29.72
C SER A 586 -3.30 -19.61 -29.91
N GLY A 587 -3.46 -18.82 -28.84
CA GLY A 587 -4.24 -17.59 -28.80
C GLY A 587 -5.73 -17.79 -28.51
N ALA A 588 -6.23 -19.03 -28.43
CA ALA A 588 -7.58 -19.32 -27.94
C ALA A 588 -7.71 -18.98 -26.45
N LEU A 589 -8.92 -18.65 -25.98
CA LEU A 589 -9.18 -18.41 -24.56
C LEU A 589 -9.01 -19.69 -23.73
N ASN A 590 -8.53 -19.54 -22.51
CA ASN A 590 -8.46 -20.65 -21.56
C ASN A 590 -9.89 -21.11 -21.19
N PRO A 591 -10.20 -22.41 -21.25
CA PRO A 591 -11.49 -22.91 -20.77
C PRO A 591 -11.59 -22.76 -19.24
N PRO A 592 -12.80 -22.68 -18.66
CA PRO A 592 -13.00 -22.47 -17.22
C PRO A 592 -12.26 -23.49 -16.34
N ALA A 593 -12.10 -24.74 -16.82
CA ALA A 593 -11.37 -25.79 -16.10
C ALA A 593 -9.85 -25.55 -15.97
N GLN A 594 -9.27 -24.65 -16.77
CA GLN A 594 -7.85 -24.30 -16.72
C GLN A 594 -7.56 -23.08 -15.83
N TYR A 595 -8.58 -22.39 -15.34
CA TYR A 595 -8.37 -21.31 -14.38
C TYR A 595 -7.85 -21.86 -13.06
N PRO A 596 -6.83 -21.24 -12.45
CA PRO A 596 -6.30 -21.68 -11.17
C PRO A 596 -7.36 -21.60 -10.07
N ALA A 597 -7.42 -22.63 -9.22
CA ALA A 597 -8.38 -22.69 -8.12
C ALA A 597 -8.20 -21.55 -7.09
N GLN A 598 -6.95 -21.11 -6.87
CA GLN A 598 -6.62 -19.97 -6.00
C GLN A 598 -6.59 -18.67 -6.82
N ALA A 599 -7.73 -18.25 -7.36
CA ALA A 599 -7.82 -17.00 -8.09
C ALA A 599 -9.17 -16.29 -7.96
N LEU A 600 -9.12 -14.97 -8.13
CA LEU A 600 -10.27 -14.13 -8.45
C LEU A 600 -10.31 -13.95 -9.97
N ALA A 601 -11.37 -14.45 -10.61
CA ALA A 601 -11.61 -14.25 -12.03
C ALA A 601 -12.59 -13.11 -12.27
N VAL A 602 -12.26 -12.22 -13.20
CA VAL A 602 -13.09 -11.08 -13.62
C VAL A 602 -13.19 -11.03 -15.14
N VAL A 603 -14.26 -10.44 -15.67
CA VAL A 603 -14.41 -10.20 -17.11
C VAL A 603 -13.51 -9.04 -17.55
N THR A 604 -13.59 -7.93 -16.83
CA THR A 604 -12.85 -6.69 -17.07
C THR A 604 -12.43 -6.04 -15.75
N THR A 605 -11.65 -4.96 -15.81
CA THR A 605 -11.21 -4.18 -14.65
C THR A 605 -11.60 -2.70 -14.84
N HIS A 606 -11.24 -1.85 -13.87
CA HIS A 606 -11.44 -0.41 -13.97
C HIS A 606 -10.47 0.29 -14.94
N ASP A 607 -9.38 -0.38 -15.34
CA ASP A 607 -8.41 0.10 -16.33
C ASP A 607 -8.80 -0.24 -17.77
N LEU A 608 -9.80 -1.10 -17.94
CA LEU A 608 -10.19 -1.67 -19.21
C LEU A 608 -11.60 -1.24 -19.59
N ALA A 609 -11.92 -1.35 -20.88
CA ALA A 609 -13.26 -1.08 -21.36
C ALA A 609 -14.29 -1.98 -20.67
N THR A 610 -15.51 -1.47 -20.52
CA THR A 610 -16.67 -2.31 -20.21
C THR A 610 -16.83 -3.40 -21.27
N LEU A 611 -17.59 -4.46 -20.98
CA LEU A 611 -17.84 -5.51 -21.99
C LEU A 611 -18.46 -4.95 -23.27
N SER A 612 -19.44 -4.04 -23.14
CA SER A 612 -20.03 -3.35 -24.30
C SER A 612 -19.02 -2.45 -25.01
N GLY A 613 -18.25 -1.64 -24.28
CA GLY A 613 -17.23 -0.77 -24.85
C GLY A 613 -16.13 -1.55 -25.57
N TYR A 614 -15.70 -2.68 -25.02
CA TYR A 614 -14.77 -3.60 -25.66
C TYR A 614 -15.39 -4.21 -26.93
N TRP A 615 -16.66 -4.64 -26.86
CA TRP A 615 -17.36 -5.18 -28.03
C TRP A 615 -17.56 -4.13 -29.13
N GLU A 616 -17.71 -2.85 -28.80
CA GLU A 616 -17.89 -1.79 -29.78
C GLU A 616 -16.59 -1.13 -30.24
N GLY A 617 -15.47 -1.40 -29.55
CA GLY A 617 -14.19 -0.75 -29.83
C GLY A 617 -14.10 0.68 -29.30
N VAL A 618 -14.93 1.04 -28.32
CA VAL A 618 -14.97 2.39 -27.72
C VAL A 618 -13.62 2.78 -27.12
N ASP A 619 -12.89 1.83 -26.55
CA ASP A 619 -11.54 2.06 -26.02
C ASP A 619 -10.52 2.43 -27.10
N ILE A 620 -10.62 1.81 -28.28
CA ILE A 620 -9.76 2.10 -29.43
C ILE A 620 -10.02 3.55 -29.89
N GLU A 621 -11.30 3.91 -30.00
CA GLU A 621 -11.74 5.24 -30.42
C GLU A 621 -11.39 6.34 -29.41
N THR A 622 -11.53 6.03 -28.11
CA THR A 622 -11.15 6.93 -27.03
C THR A 622 -9.65 7.19 -27.05
N ARG A 623 -8.83 6.13 -27.18
CA ARG A 623 -7.36 6.25 -27.29
C ARG A 623 -6.96 7.05 -28.52
N ALA A 624 -7.62 6.85 -29.66
CA ALA A 624 -7.35 7.61 -30.88
C ALA A 624 -7.66 9.11 -30.69
N THR A 625 -8.78 9.43 -30.05
CA THR A 625 -9.18 10.81 -29.74
C THR A 625 -8.20 11.50 -28.80
N LEU A 626 -7.60 10.74 -27.88
CA LEU A 626 -6.57 11.22 -26.95
C LEU A 626 -5.15 11.27 -27.55
N GLY A 627 -4.99 10.90 -28.83
CA GLY A 627 -3.67 10.88 -29.48
C GLY A 627 -2.75 9.74 -29.03
N LEU A 628 -3.30 8.71 -28.38
CA LEU A 628 -2.57 7.54 -27.86
C LEU A 628 -2.45 6.40 -28.89
N VAL A 629 -2.95 6.61 -30.10
CA VAL A 629 -2.83 5.68 -31.23
C VAL A 629 -1.95 6.37 -32.29
N PRO A 630 -0.81 5.78 -32.68
CA PRO A 630 0.23 6.49 -33.42
C PRO A 630 -0.14 6.79 -34.88
N SER A 631 -1.12 6.09 -35.45
CA SER A 631 -1.57 6.31 -36.83
C SER A 631 -2.94 5.69 -37.09
N GLU A 632 -3.61 6.11 -38.18
CA GLU A 632 -4.85 5.48 -38.63
C GLU A 632 -4.64 4.00 -39.03
N GLN A 633 -3.45 3.65 -39.53
CA GLN A 633 -3.11 2.25 -39.80
C GLN A 633 -3.06 1.42 -38.52
N ALA A 634 -2.46 1.96 -37.45
CA ALA A 634 -2.45 1.30 -36.14
C ALA A 634 -3.87 1.15 -35.58
N ARG A 635 -4.72 2.17 -35.72
CA ARG A 635 -6.14 2.10 -35.34
C ARG A 635 -6.89 1.01 -36.09
N ALA A 636 -6.73 0.94 -37.41
CA ALA A 636 -7.35 -0.12 -38.23
C ALA A 636 -6.88 -1.52 -37.81
N ALA A 637 -5.58 -1.69 -37.56
CA ALA A 637 -5.02 -2.95 -37.08
C ALA A 637 -5.58 -3.37 -35.70
N MET A 638 -5.79 -2.41 -34.78
CA MET A 638 -6.43 -2.67 -33.48
C MET A 638 -7.87 -3.15 -33.65
N HIS A 639 -8.65 -2.56 -34.56
CA HIS A 639 -10.01 -3.01 -34.87
C HIS A 639 -10.04 -4.41 -35.48
N GLU A 640 -9.11 -4.72 -36.39
CA GLU A 640 -8.98 -6.07 -36.95
C GLU A 640 -8.63 -7.11 -35.89
N GLU A 641 -7.70 -6.80 -34.96
CA GLU A 641 -7.41 -7.70 -33.83
C GLU A 641 -8.63 -7.85 -32.94
N ARG A 642 -9.35 -6.76 -32.64
CA ARG A 642 -10.60 -6.82 -31.86
C ARG A 642 -11.63 -7.76 -32.49
N GLN A 643 -11.76 -7.81 -33.82
CA GLN A 643 -12.65 -8.77 -34.48
C GLN A 643 -12.19 -10.22 -34.28
N ARG A 644 -10.88 -10.49 -34.33
CA ARG A 644 -10.33 -11.83 -34.02
C ARG A 644 -10.56 -12.20 -32.55
N GLU A 645 -10.39 -11.26 -31.64
CA GLU A 645 -10.65 -11.47 -30.21
C GLU A 645 -12.12 -11.80 -29.92
N LYS A 646 -13.06 -11.08 -30.55
CA LYS A 646 -14.49 -11.38 -30.44
C LYS A 646 -14.83 -12.78 -30.96
N ALA A 647 -14.26 -13.18 -32.09
CA ALA A 647 -14.48 -14.52 -32.63
C ALA A 647 -14.00 -15.60 -31.64
N ARG A 648 -12.81 -15.43 -31.05
CA ARG A 648 -12.29 -16.33 -30.00
C ARG A 648 -13.22 -16.40 -28.79
N ILE A 649 -13.82 -15.29 -28.36
CA ILE A 649 -14.80 -15.27 -27.26
C ILE A 649 -16.03 -16.09 -27.62
N LEU A 650 -16.58 -15.93 -28.83
CA LEU A 650 -17.74 -16.69 -29.29
C LEU A 650 -17.42 -18.19 -29.42
N ASP A 651 -16.26 -18.53 -29.95
CA ASP A 651 -15.79 -19.91 -30.06
C ASP A 651 -15.67 -20.57 -28.67
N ALA A 652 -15.10 -19.85 -27.69
CA ALA A 652 -14.97 -20.33 -26.32
C ALA A 652 -16.34 -20.51 -25.64
N LEU A 653 -17.26 -19.56 -25.82
CA LEU A 653 -18.64 -19.69 -25.31
C LEU A 653 -19.35 -20.87 -25.95
N ASN A 654 -19.17 -21.10 -27.25
CA ASN A 654 -19.76 -22.22 -27.96
C ASN A 654 -19.18 -23.56 -27.49
N SER A 655 -17.85 -23.66 -27.32
CA SER A 655 -17.20 -24.88 -26.84
C SER A 655 -17.62 -25.29 -25.43
N GLU A 656 -17.98 -24.31 -24.59
CA GLU A 656 -18.50 -24.53 -23.23
C GLU A 656 -20.04 -24.67 -23.20
N GLY A 657 -20.72 -24.58 -24.35
CA GLY A 657 -22.19 -24.66 -24.44
C GLY A 657 -22.92 -23.47 -23.82
N LEU A 658 -22.24 -22.32 -23.73
CA LEU A 658 -22.74 -21.07 -23.14
C LEU A 658 -23.28 -20.07 -24.17
N LEU A 659 -23.09 -20.34 -25.47
CA LEU A 659 -23.62 -19.48 -26.52
C LEU A 659 -25.15 -19.71 -26.67
N PRO A 660 -25.99 -18.66 -26.55
CA PRO A 660 -27.44 -18.81 -26.64
C PRO A 660 -27.89 -19.34 -28.00
N HIS A 661 -28.95 -20.14 -28.01
CA HIS A 661 -29.49 -20.73 -29.25
C HIS A 661 -29.90 -19.65 -30.26
N GLY A 662 -29.37 -19.74 -31.48
CA GLY A 662 -29.66 -18.81 -32.58
C GLY A 662 -28.71 -17.61 -32.69
N ILE A 663 -27.73 -17.49 -31.79
CA ILE A 663 -26.63 -16.52 -31.94
C ILE A 663 -25.54 -17.12 -32.82
N SER A 664 -25.08 -16.34 -33.79
CA SER A 664 -24.03 -16.73 -34.73
C SER A 664 -22.65 -16.64 -34.08
N GLU A 665 -21.77 -17.57 -34.43
CA GLU A 665 -20.34 -17.58 -34.05
C GLU A 665 -19.55 -16.45 -34.74
N HIS A 666 -20.11 -15.81 -35.77
CA HIS A 666 -19.51 -14.65 -36.42
C HIS A 666 -19.80 -13.34 -35.65
N PRO A 667 -18.78 -12.58 -35.21
CA PRO A 667 -18.95 -11.34 -34.45
C PRO A 667 -19.83 -10.28 -35.12
N ALA A 668 -19.80 -10.22 -36.46
CA ALA A 668 -20.59 -9.26 -37.24
C ALA A 668 -22.11 -9.50 -37.15
N HIS A 669 -22.54 -10.68 -36.71
CA HIS A 669 -23.94 -11.05 -36.59
C HIS A 669 -24.46 -11.00 -35.15
N VAL A 670 -23.60 -10.66 -34.18
CA VAL A 670 -24.00 -10.48 -32.78
C VAL A 670 -24.43 -9.02 -32.62
N PRO A 671 -25.69 -8.74 -32.28
CA PRO A 671 -26.17 -7.38 -32.08
C PRO A 671 -25.36 -6.68 -30.98
N THR A 672 -25.08 -5.39 -31.17
CA THR A 672 -24.51 -4.52 -30.14
C THR A 672 -25.42 -4.48 -28.92
N MET A 673 -24.83 -4.60 -27.72
CA MET A 673 -25.52 -4.69 -26.43
C MET A 673 -26.04 -3.36 -25.92
#